data_AF-A0A2S1GYB0-F1
#
_entry.id   AF-A0A2S1GYB0-F1
#
_cell.length_a   1.000
_cell.length_b   1.000
_cell.length_c   1.000
_cell.angle_alpha   90.00
_cell.angle_beta   90.00
_cell.angle_gamma   90.00
#
_symmetry.space_group_name_H-M   'P 1'
#
loop_
_entity.id
_entity.type
_entity.pdbx_description
1 polymer ?
#
loop_
_entity_poly.entity_id
_entity_poly.type
_entity_poly.pdbx_seq_one_letter_code
_entity_poly.pdbx_strand_id
1 'polypeptide(L)'
;MKKNIKVGLMAGLLITPAIVAQAGAVQAEEIIPGETDTGIGMVTEEQSKSPLQILEDLATPLLPVNKAKLTSEGIAAYKDDVTDAGNAIKVTSTSTLAKNNRLPISDAASKYIYDIIKEAETELNDLATLKSNIEKFKTDVANKKYTSATIYTKDAKNLGTAVEKLADYQKLFVDNYKDVENILSAEKVVTLIAGLDAKIAYNTAEYRTKVEDARKDFTALTQENQQPLVYNLTRLVAIEAIIKEVKELEGRVEDPTVTVNQIPTIVNDYNNSKSNYILTDVKAELDSWKSAVTTSATVEKQIQAISTEPFAKMGTSTPATKKTTVETFVKNVTNAHNEYNKIATPGEGKIDPKKLVQSSERIIALNKVAELAKNVVSFSTYSSSDSQAVENVETNLSTFDLGNEAYNVFTTVEKQDLQKLKDFLIEYLKERKSEQATIKEIDTLIVSLKTNVKIEDLATALELYNSLSKEAKPYVSEYTYLQNLDKEYKSALNVINSINNLKPEAKDFTSKTTSAKTAYDNLTSTLKSAVSNYTTLESLLPIANLMQDINKLKATSTTFRTEYEAASSTFKTLTTGVSAPAEGTTTDDKVLAAKQELLVTYGPKLDAFKLVLDTADTMIASITQLGTKKGQEFMDQLTALSAQYKALDSATKKNVTNAKTLTDLEKDYKSTLKVFNLIEQLPANKDKNFASKVVAAEKAYQNLTQKQKDDVYNYKKLQDVYKAADLIARIEKLKVGSKTFDADLSKLRSEYDALSADEKALVHNASKLTEAEDNRVLAEKVVALINEAVPNAEQYIAKLTAARAAYNALDATQKKLVTNIKDLTTHEKAVKPVLKLDDDILKLDPSNAKTFLSKFKSAEKAYDKLSITERGLLLNVEKFTGELRTIYKVADAINSVKASSKTFVADVKAARALYDDLSPEYKAQISNLSVLENHELNVLGGQKVDQLIQALGSTEPTQFITKVKEARVAFKALSSANKKAVTLEAELKAQEKYVKPVEKVITEIEGLTNPKNNLSKQFAKVNTSLQKLDDKQRSYITNIEKYSNLSNVTHVYDLIEKLKPNDRYYQGNLAAAKLSYDKLSQDEKLKVTNYYKLQEAQLNVDESQNIISIIATLSSKSSTYFVDIERALAAYKEIPSSLKKQVTNYDKLKQAEKDMKAVKKVITQIETIDPSAKTYASKAKSALKAYQKLTEEQKDLVSNYDRLQSAVNELNL
;
A
#
# COMPACT_ATOMS: atom_id res chain seq x y z
N MET A 1 -30.17 22.60 10.48
CA MET A 1 -29.47 23.73 11.13
C MET A 1 -28.38 24.17 10.17
N LYS A 2 -28.54 25.31 9.50
CA LYS A 2 -28.26 26.67 10.02
C LYS A 2 -26.77 26.81 10.29
N LYS A 3 -26.09 27.88 9.96
CA LYS A 3 -26.29 29.10 9.16
C LYS A 3 -24.86 29.69 9.29
N ASN A 4 -24.21 30.09 8.21
CA ASN A 4 -24.33 31.45 7.71
C ASN A 4 -23.75 32.47 8.72
N ILE A 5 -22.93 33.38 8.18
CA ILE A 5 -22.86 34.80 8.56
C ILE A 5 -21.90 35.14 9.73
N LYS A 6 -20.86 35.93 9.46
CA LYS A 6 -20.72 37.40 9.66
C LYS A 6 -19.22 37.71 9.87
N VAL A 7 -18.61 38.53 9.00
CA VAL A 7 -18.40 39.99 9.17
C VAL A 7 -17.27 40.33 10.13
N GLY A 8 -16.43 41.28 9.74
CA GLY A 8 -15.50 41.97 10.62
C GLY A 8 -14.25 42.39 9.85
N LEU A 9 -14.38 43.42 9.02
CA LEU A 9 -13.86 44.78 9.30
C LEU A 9 -12.33 44.85 9.12
N MET A 10 -11.83 45.52 8.08
CA MET A 10 -11.82 46.99 7.94
C MET A 10 -11.37 47.70 9.21
N ALA A 11 -10.18 48.26 9.15
CA ALA A 11 -9.92 49.69 9.28
C ALA A 11 -8.39 49.79 9.35
N GLY A 12 -7.71 50.49 8.45
CA GLY A 12 -8.11 51.75 7.86
C GLY A 12 -7.49 52.85 8.68
N LEU A 13 -6.86 53.81 8.01
CA LEU A 13 -6.86 55.22 8.36
C LEU A 13 -6.24 55.94 7.15
N LEU A 14 -7.07 56.62 6.35
CA LEU A 14 -7.42 58.05 6.44
C LEU A 14 -6.47 58.88 5.54
N ILE A 15 -6.95 59.36 4.39
CA ILE A 15 -7.64 60.65 4.16
C ILE A 15 -6.64 61.82 4.02
N THR A 16 -6.63 62.32 2.77
CA THR A 16 -6.37 63.67 2.18
C THR A 16 -6.55 64.89 3.11
N PRO A 17 -6.07 66.14 2.81
CA PRO A 17 -6.32 66.88 1.54
C PRO A 17 -5.35 68.06 1.16
N ALA A 18 -5.77 68.83 0.14
CA ALA A 18 -5.56 70.28 -0.10
C ALA A 18 -4.18 70.75 -0.62
N ILE A 19 -4.04 71.31 -1.84
CA ILE A 19 -4.43 72.66 -2.37
C ILE A 19 -3.47 73.79 -1.94
N VAL A 20 -3.21 74.71 -2.90
CA VAL A 20 -2.44 75.98 -2.90
C VAL A 20 -0.97 75.81 -3.33
N ALA A 21 -0.51 76.11 -4.56
CA ALA A 21 -0.71 77.22 -5.51
C ALA A 21 -0.17 78.58 -5.04
N GLN A 22 1.01 78.98 -5.54
CA GLN A 22 1.38 80.37 -5.89
C GLN A 22 2.80 80.35 -6.47
N ALA A 23 3.08 80.75 -7.71
CA ALA A 23 2.90 82.05 -8.39
C ALA A 23 4.21 82.84 -8.44
N GLY A 24 4.46 83.48 -9.59
CA GLY A 24 5.68 84.20 -9.94
C GLY A 24 6.31 83.57 -11.18
N ALA A 25 5.80 83.74 -12.40
CA ALA A 25 5.53 84.97 -13.15
C ALA A 25 6.78 85.83 -13.37
N VAL A 26 6.91 86.24 -14.65
CA VAL A 26 7.46 87.49 -15.19
C VAL A 26 8.63 87.31 -16.17
N GLN A 27 8.27 87.51 -17.45
CA GLN A 27 8.94 88.31 -18.51
C GLN A 27 10.40 87.95 -18.84
N ALA A 28 10.95 88.19 -20.01
CA ALA A 28 10.69 88.93 -21.25
C ALA A 28 11.79 88.38 -22.20
N GLU A 29 11.91 88.61 -23.49
CA GLU A 29 11.39 89.50 -24.53
C GLU A 29 11.94 88.84 -25.82
N GLU A 30 11.16 88.69 -26.90
CA GLU A 30 11.13 89.65 -28.02
C GLU A 30 12.42 89.53 -28.88
N ILE A 31 12.45 89.56 -30.21
CA ILE A 31 11.71 90.26 -31.26
C ILE A 31 11.93 89.37 -32.53
N ILE A 32 11.25 89.41 -33.68
CA ILE A 32 11.07 90.52 -34.62
C ILE A 32 9.88 90.22 -35.55
N PRO A 33 8.97 91.18 -35.80
CA PRO A 33 7.83 91.03 -36.69
C PRO A 33 8.12 91.53 -38.12
N GLY A 34 7.26 91.09 -39.05
CA GLY A 34 6.57 92.03 -39.94
C GLY A 34 7.19 92.31 -41.30
N GLU A 35 6.55 91.71 -42.31
CA GLU A 35 6.24 92.23 -43.65
C GLU A 35 6.63 93.71 -43.95
N THR A 36 7.13 93.99 -45.17
CA THR A 36 6.31 94.68 -46.19
C THR A 36 6.99 94.82 -47.55
N ASP A 37 6.07 94.80 -48.50
CA ASP A 37 6.04 94.93 -49.94
C ASP A 37 6.66 96.21 -50.56
N THR A 38 6.70 96.21 -51.91
CA THR A 38 6.92 97.30 -52.88
C THR A 38 8.38 97.65 -53.20
N GLY A 39 8.84 97.81 -54.44
CA GLY A 39 8.22 97.87 -55.76
C GLY A 39 9.11 98.74 -56.69
N ILE A 40 8.98 98.54 -58.00
CA ILE A 40 9.29 99.49 -59.10
C ILE A 40 10.72 99.47 -59.70
N GLY A 41 10.83 98.75 -60.83
CA GLY A 41 11.19 99.20 -62.20
C GLY A 41 12.28 100.25 -62.46
N MET A 42 13.19 99.96 -63.41
CA MET A 42 13.24 100.55 -64.78
C MET A 42 14.58 100.29 -65.52
N VAL A 43 14.44 99.60 -66.66
CA VAL A 43 15.01 99.75 -68.02
C VAL A 43 16.28 100.58 -68.32
N THR A 44 17.02 100.06 -69.32
CA THR A 44 17.74 100.67 -70.49
C THR A 44 19.28 100.82 -70.54
N GLU A 45 19.86 100.04 -71.48
CA GLU A 45 20.82 100.32 -72.58
C GLU A 45 22.16 101.09 -72.39
N GLU A 46 23.25 100.29 -72.41
CA GLU A 46 24.35 100.19 -73.40
C GLU A 46 25.19 101.42 -73.85
N GLN A 47 26.51 101.35 -73.64
CA GLN A 47 27.58 101.85 -74.54
C GLN A 47 28.85 100.95 -74.48
N SER A 48 29.52 100.78 -75.63
CA SER A 48 30.49 99.72 -76.05
C SER A 48 31.97 99.87 -75.64
N LYS A 49 32.73 98.74 -75.52
CA LYS A 49 34.22 98.62 -75.48
C LYS A 49 34.77 97.66 -76.58
N SER A 50 36.04 97.82 -76.97
CA SER A 50 36.72 97.20 -78.13
C SER A 50 37.13 95.70 -77.98
N PRO A 51 37.15 94.88 -79.06
CA PRO A 51 37.40 93.42 -79.02
C PRO A 51 38.78 92.92 -78.54
N LEU A 52 39.84 93.74 -78.57
CA LEU A 52 41.16 93.34 -78.02
C LEU A 52 41.14 93.31 -76.49
N GLN A 53 40.37 94.23 -75.89
CA GLN A 53 40.15 94.31 -74.44
C GLN A 53 39.38 93.07 -73.93
N ILE A 54 38.49 92.51 -74.76
CA ILE A 54 37.73 91.29 -74.44
C ILE A 54 38.65 90.05 -74.38
N LEU A 55 39.73 89.99 -75.15
CA LEU A 55 40.69 88.89 -75.17
C LEU A 55 41.69 88.92 -74.00
N GLU A 56 42.06 90.09 -73.50
CA GLU A 56 42.89 90.24 -72.30
C GLU A 56 42.08 90.06 -71.00
N ASP A 57 40.82 90.48 -70.97
CA ASP A 57 39.93 90.28 -69.81
C ASP A 57 39.46 88.80 -69.68
N LEU A 58 39.51 88.00 -70.76
CA LEU A 58 39.29 86.55 -70.72
C LEU A 58 40.51 85.74 -70.27
N ALA A 59 41.67 86.37 -70.05
CA ALA A 59 42.94 85.68 -69.79
C ALA A 59 43.41 85.65 -68.31
N THR A 60 42.69 86.20 -67.31
CA THR A 60 42.86 85.83 -65.87
C THR A 60 41.80 86.51 -64.98
N PRO A 61 41.32 85.87 -63.88
CA PRO A 61 41.98 84.81 -63.12
C PRO A 61 41.25 83.46 -63.00
N LEU A 62 41.97 82.44 -63.48
CA LEU A 62 42.07 81.11 -62.89
C LEU A 62 42.16 81.17 -61.36
N LEU A 63 41.41 80.30 -60.66
CA LEU A 63 41.49 80.15 -59.21
C LEU A 63 42.92 79.77 -58.76
N PRO A 64 43.41 80.29 -57.61
CA PRO A 64 44.84 80.29 -57.27
C PRO A 64 45.47 78.92 -56.93
N VAL A 65 44.67 77.85 -56.82
CA VAL A 65 45.11 76.61 -56.15
C VAL A 65 45.77 75.59 -57.08
N ASN A 66 45.70 75.74 -58.41
CA ASN A 66 46.24 74.72 -59.35
C ASN A 66 47.28 75.23 -60.36
N LYS A 67 47.89 76.40 -60.12
CA LYS A 67 49.01 76.87 -60.98
C LYS A 67 50.24 75.94 -60.94
N ALA A 68 50.48 75.23 -59.84
CA ALA A 68 51.62 74.32 -59.70
C ALA A 68 51.45 73.00 -60.51
N LYS A 69 50.21 72.49 -60.64
CA LYS A 69 49.92 71.23 -61.34
C LYS A 69 49.80 71.35 -62.87
N LEU A 70 49.70 72.58 -63.39
CA LEU A 70 49.69 72.89 -64.84
C LEU A 70 51.08 73.27 -65.39
N THR A 71 52.12 73.14 -64.57
CA THR A 71 53.51 73.22 -65.02
C THR A 71 53.88 71.96 -65.81
N SER A 72 54.96 72.02 -66.59
CA SER A 72 55.52 70.83 -67.26
C SER A 72 55.85 69.70 -66.27
N GLU A 73 56.17 70.01 -65.00
CA GLU A 73 56.41 69.03 -63.93
C GLU A 73 55.11 68.45 -63.36
N GLY A 74 54.06 69.25 -63.21
CA GLY A 74 52.74 68.76 -62.76
C GLY A 74 52.04 67.84 -63.77
N ILE A 75 52.24 68.08 -65.06
CA ILE A 75 51.78 67.19 -66.14
C ILE A 75 52.58 65.87 -66.14
N ALA A 76 53.87 65.91 -65.81
CA ALA A 76 54.70 64.70 -65.67
C ALA A 76 54.30 63.87 -64.44
N ALA A 77 54.07 64.53 -63.29
CA ALA A 77 53.62 63.87 -62.07
C ALA A 77 52.24 63.20 -62.25
N TYR A 78 51.30 63.84 -62.96
CA TYR A 78 50.02 63.20 -63.28
C TYR A 78 50.18 61.98 -64.19
N LYS A 79 51.14 62.03 -65.13
CA LYS A 79 51.44 60.90 -65.99
C LYS A 79 52.02 59.72 -65.19
N ASP A 80 52.83 59.99 -64.18
CA ASP A 80 53.35 58.98 -63.25
C ASP A 80 52.22 58.42 -62.36
N ASP A 81 51.37 59.28 -61.78
CA ASP A 81 50.20 58.87 -60.97
C ASP A 81 49.20 58.03 -61.77
N VAL A 82 48.94 58.36 -63.04
CA VAL A 82 48.09 57.59 -63.95
C VAL A 82 48.75 56.26 -64.33
N THR A 83 50.08 56.23 -64.47
CA THR A 83 50.85 55.01 -64.72
C THR A 83 50.84 54.08 -63.49
N ASP A 84 50.96 54.63 -62.29
CA ASP A 84 50.90 53.90 -61.02
C ASP A 84 49.48 53.39 -60.72
N ALA A 85 48.44 54.19 -60.98
CA ALA A 85 47.05 53.75 -60.92
C ALA A 85 46.76 52.64 -61.96
N GLY A 86 47.31 52.77 -63.17
CA GLY A 86 47.26 51.73 -64.20
C GLY A 86 47.96 50.44 -63.79
N ASN A 87 49.11 50.53 -63.11
CA ASN A 87 49.84 49.38 -62.58
C ASN A 87 49.12 48.72 -61.40
N ALA A 88 48.52 49.49 -60.49
CA ALA A 88 47.70 48.99 -59.38
C ALA A 88 46.46 48.19 -59.88
N ILE A 89 45.82 48.66 -60.96
CA ILE A 89 44.71 47.96 -61.63
C ILE A 89 45.19 46.68 -62.36
N LYS A 90 46.42 46.69 -62.89
CA LYS A 90 47.05 45.51 -63.52
C LYS A 90 47.40 44.43 -62.50
N VAL A 91 47.82 44.81 -61.31
CA VAL A 91 48.08 43.90 -60.17
C VAL A 91 46.78 43.27 -59.67
N THR A 92 45.68 44.03 -59.60
CA THR A 92 44.36 43.49 -59.23
C THR A 92 43.73 42.59 -60.29
N SER A 93 44.12 42.71 -61.57
CA SER A 93 43.63 41.83 -62.65
C SER A 93 44.50 40.58 -62.90
N THR A 94 45.71 40.47 -62.34
CA THR A 94 46.61 39.33 -62.63
C THR A 94 47.11 38.48 -61.46
N SER A 95 46.78 38.71 -60.18
CA SER A 95 47.02 37.65 -59.17
C SER A 95 46.17 37.71 -57.88
N THR A 96 45.50 36.59 -57.59
CA THR A 96 45.17 36.03 -56.26
C THR A 96 44.26 36.81 -55.29
N LEU A 97 43.10 37.31 -55.73
CA LEU A 97 42.01 37.75 -54.83
C LEU A 97 40.64 37.10 -55.14
N ALA A 98 40.64 36.00 -55.88
CA ALA A 98 39.41 35.37 -56.39
C ALA A 98 38.80 34.26 -55.51
N LYS A 99 39.17 34.10 -54.23
CA LYS A 99 38.69 32.92 -53.47
C LYS A 99 37.76 33.10 -52.29
N ASN A 100 37.59 34.26 -51.64
CA ASN A 100 36.58 34.39 -50.57
C ASN A 100 36.24 35.86 -50.25
N ASN A 101 35.43 36.51 -51.09
CA ASN A 101 34.36 37.45 -50.71
C ASN A 101 33.87 38.23 -51.93
N ARG A 102 32.55 38.18 -52.15
CA ARG A 102 31.86 38.87 -53.24
C ARG A 102 31.90 40.39 -53.02
N LEU A 103 32.72 41.08 -53.80
CA LEU A 103 32.43 42.45 -54.26
C LEU A 103 32.33 42.37 -55.79
N PRO A 104 31.13 42.50 -56.39
CA PRO A 104 31.00 42.61 -57.82
C PRO A 104 31.32 44.06 -58.20
N ILE A 105 32.61 44.37 -58.39
CA ILE A 105 32.96 45.50 -59.26
C ILE A 105 32.65 44.96 -60.66
N SER A 106 31.50 45.35 -61.21
CA SER A 106 31.03 44.86 -62.51
C SER A 106 32.08 45.19 -63.58
N ASP A 107 32.21 44.35 -64.62
CA ASP A 107 33.06 44.64 -65.79
C ASP A 107 32.79 46.05 -66.38
N ALA A 108 31.61 46.63 -66.12
CA ALA A 108 31.24 47.98 -66.48
C ALA A 108 32.00 49.07 -65.69
N ALA A 109 32.35 48.86 -64.43
CA ALA A 109 33.11 49.82 -63.62
C ALA A 109 34.61 49.82 -63.98
N SER A 110 35.19 48.64 -64.22
CA SER A 110 36.57 48.55 -64.74
C SER A 110 36.69 49.12 -66.15
N LYS A 111 35.66 48.94 -66.99
CA LYS A 111 35.58 49.57 -68.31
C LYS A 111 35.41 51.09 -68.22
N TYR A 112 34.57 51.58 -67.31
CA TYR A 112 34.37 53.01 -67.06
C TYR A 112 35.66 53.71 -66.62
N ILE A 113 36.44 53.08 -65.73
CA ILE A 113 37.75 53.63 -65.29
C ILE A 113 38.78 53.58 -66.42
N TYR A 114 38.81 52.52 -67.23
CA TYR A 114 39.69 52.43 -68.39
C TYR A 114 39.33 53.47 -69.47
N ASP A 115 38.04 53.73 -69.68
CA ASP A 115 37.53 54.72 -70.64
C ASP A 115 37.85 56.15 -70.18
N ILE A 116 37.75 56.46 -68.88
CA ILE A 116 38.16 57.77 -68.30
C ILE A 116 39.67 58.03 -68.48
N ILE A 117 40.52 57.01 -68.27
CA ILE A 117 41.97 57.14 -68.47
C ILE A 117 42.30 57.41 -69.94
N LYS A 118 41.57 56.79 -70.87
CA LYS A 118 41.76 56.95 -72.31
C LYS A 118 41.24 58.29 -72.84
N GLU A 119 40.16 58.81 -72.26
CA GLU A 119 39.67 60.18 -72.50
C GLU A 119 40.70 61.21 -72.01
N ALA A 120 41.27 61.04 -70.82
CA ALA A 120 42.30 61.93 -70.28
C ALA A 120 43.58 61.99 -71.15
N GLU A 121 44.00 60.86 -71.75
CA GLU A 121 45.12 60.84 -72.72
C GLU A 121 44.81 61.60 -74.01
N THR A 122 43.55 61.61 -74.44
CA THR A 122 43.10 62.29 -75.66
C THR A 122 43.03 63.81 -75.44
N GLU A 123 42.51 64.24 -74.29
CA GLU A 123 42.41 65.65 -73.90
C GLU A 123 43.79 66.31 -73.73
N LEU A 124 44.79 65.55 -73.25
CA LEU A 124 46.16 66.04 -73.10
C LEU A 124 46.82 66.40 -74.46
N ASN A 125 46.50 65.64 -75.51
CA ASN A 125 46.99 65.87 -76.87
C ASN A 125 46.31 67.07 -77.55
N ASP A 126 45.02 67.29 -77.27
CA ASP A 126 44.27 68.43 -77.78
C ASP A 126 44.76 69.75 -77.14
N LEU A 127 45.10 69.73 -75.85
CA LEU A 127 45.65 70.89 -75.14
C LEU A 127 47.02 71.32 -75.69
N ALA A 128 47.87 70.35 -76.07
CA ALA A 128 49.17 70.61 -76.70
C ALA A 128 49.03 71.26 -78.09
N THR A 129 48.03 70.83 -78.86
CA THR A 129 47.72 71.36 -80.20
C THR A 129 47.18 72.81 -80.13
N LEU A 130 46.31 73.10 -79.16
CA LEU A 130 45.74 74.44 -78.95
C LEU A 130 46.80 75.48 -78.52
N LYS A 131 47.74 75.08 -77.66
CA LYS A 131 48.87 75.92 -77.26
C LYS A 131 49.74 76.33 -78.46
N SER A 132 49.94 75.42 -79.41
CA SER A 132 50.66 75.71 -80.66
C SER A 132 49.92 76.70 -81.57
N ASN A 133 48.58 76.66 -81.60
CA ASN A 133 47.77 77.55 -82.45
C ASN A 133 47.70 79.00 -81.90
N ILE A 134 47.67 79.16 -80.58
CA ILE A 134 47.69 80.48 -79.91
C ILE A 134 49.00 81.22 -80.18
N GLU A 135 50.14 80.54 -80.07
CA GLU A 135 51.45 81.14 -80.35
C GLU A 135 51.61 81.52 -81.83
N LYS A 136 51.06 80.72 -82.74
CA LYS A 136 51.01 81.03 -84.17
C LYS A 136 50.18 82.30 -84.45
N PHE A 137 49.01 82.44 -83.83
CA PHE A 137 48.16 83.63 -83.98
C PHE A 137 48.84 84.90 -83.45
N LYS A 138 49.45 84.85 -82.25
CA LYS A 138 50.24 85.97 -81.71
C LYS A 138 51.36 86.39 -82.66
N THR A 139 52.04 85.41 -83.26
CA THR A 139 53.14 85.65 -84.21
C THR A 139 52.65 86.29 -85.52
N ASP A 140 51.53 85.83 -86.08
CA ASP A 140 50.97 86.39 -87.32
C ASP A 140 50.40 87.82 -87.11
N VAL A 141 49.88 88.14 -85.92
CA VAL A 141 49.46 89.50 -85.53
C VAL A 141 50.65 90.44 -85.38
N ALA A 142 51.71 90.03 -84.66
CA ALA A 142 52.91 90.84 -84.48
C ALA A 142 53.62 91.16 -85.80
N ASN A 143 53.51 90.27 -86.80
CA ASN A 143 54.11 90.43 -88.12
C ASN A 143 53.25 91.19 -89.15
N LYS A 144 52.13 91.83 -88.74
CA LYS A 144 51.23 92.64 -89.61
C LYS A 144 50.70 91.92 -90.86
N LYS A 145 50.52 90.60 -90.81
CA LYS A 145 50.07 89.80 -91.98
C LYS A 145 48.61 90.02 -92.39
N TYR A 146 47.80 90.69 -91.58
CA TYR A 146 46.39 90.88 -91.85
C TYR A 146 46.15 92.16 -92.66
N THR A 147 45.79 92.03 -93.94
CA THR A 147 45.55 93.16 -94.87
C THR A 147 44.08 93.58 -94.98
N SER A 148 43.17 92.88 -94.30
CA SER A 148 41.75 93.28 -94.20
C SER A 148 41.16 92.97 -92.82
N ALA A 149 40.29 93.87 -92.33
CA ALA A 149 39.64 93.74 -91.03
C ALA A 149 38.75 92.47 -90.92
N THR A 150 38.23 91.97 -92.05
CA THR A 150 37.37 90.79 -92.09
C THR A 150 38.13 89.50 -91.78
N ILE A 151 39.38 89.35 -92.24
CA ILE A 151 40.18 88.14 -91.99
C ILE A 151 40.68 88.11 -90.54
N TYR A 152 41.14 89.25 -90.02
CA TYR A 152 41.54 89.36 -88.61
C TYR A 152 40.41 88.96 -87.67
N THR A 153 39.19 89.44 -87.95
CA THR A 153 38.02 89.16 -87.11
C THR A 153 37.61 87.67 -87.20
N LYS A 154 37.75 87.03 -88.37
CA LYS A 154 37.48 85.60 -88.54
C LYS A 154 38.47 84.72 -87.77
N ASP A 155 39.75 85.00 -87.87
CA ASP A 155 40.78 84.22 -87.18
C ASP A 155 40.78 84.47 -85.66
N ALA A 156 40.52 85.71 -85.22
CA ALA A 156 40.32 86.02 -83.80
C ALA A 156 39.08 85.32 -83.22
N LYS A 157 37.99 85.22 -83.99
CA LYS A 157 36.78 84.50 -83.58
C LYS A 157 36.99 82.99 -83.50
N ASN A 158 37.69 82.40 -84.48
CA ASN A 158 38.05 80.98 -84.44
C ASN A 158 38.97 80.65 -83.26
N LEU A 159 39.91 81.54 -82.92
CA LEU A 159 40.75 81.39 -81.73
C LEU A 159 39.93 81.55 -80.44
N GLY A 160 39.00 82.50 -80.39
CA GLY A 160 38.05 82.67 -79.28
C GLY A 160 37.22 81.42 -79.01
N THR A 161 36.68 80.78 -80.07
CA THR A 161 35.93 79.51 -79.95
C THR A 161 36.83 78.34 -79.53
N ALA A 162 38.12 78.36 -79.87
CA ALA A 162 39.07 77.34 -79.43
C ALA A 162 39.51 77.54 -77.96
N VAL A 163 39.61 78.79 -77.49
CA VAL A 163 39.95 79.14 -76.09
C VAL A 163 38.77 78.89 -75.14
N GLU A 164 37.52 79.06 -75.57
CA GLU A 164 36.34 78.68 -74.77
C GLU A 164 36.33 77.18 -74.41
N LYS A 165 36.81 76.31 -75.32
CA LYS A 165 36.96 74.87 -75.03
C LYS A 165 38.09 74.54 -74.03
N LEU A 166 39.07 75.42 -73.85
CA LEU A 166 40.19 75.20 -72.93
C LEU A 166 39.74 75.18 -71.46
N ALA A 167 38.72 75.99 -71.10
CA ALA A 167 38.15 76.02 -69.76
C ALA A 167 37.40 74.72 -69.43
N ASP A 168 36.74 74.13 -70.43
CA ASP A 168 36.04 72.84 -70.28
C ASP A 168 37.04 71.69 -70.09
N TYR A 169 38.12 71.62 -70.89
CA TYR A 169 39.16 70.61 -70.73
C TYR A 169 39.94 70.74 -69.40
N GLN A 170 40.20 71.96 -68.92
CA GLN A 170 40.85 72.16 -67.62
C GLN A 170 39.97 71.74 -66.43
N LYS A 171 38.66 71.89 -66.55
CA LYS A 171 37.69 71.47 -65.54
C LYS A 171 37.58 69.94 -65.50
N LEU A 172 37.47 69.31 -66.67
CA LEU A 172 37.49 67.84 -66.82
C LEU A 172 38.77 67.21 -66.24
N PHE A 173 39.94 67.81 -66.47
CA PHE A 173 41.22 67.32 -65.92
C PHE A 173 41.27 67.32 -64.38
N VAL A 174 40.77 68.38 -63.73
CA VAL A 174 40.77 68.51 -62.26
C VAL A 174 39.76 67.56 -61.62
N ASP A 175 38.60 67.37 -62.27
CA ASP A 175 37.56 66.46 -61.80
C ASP A 175 38.05 65.00 -61.92
N ASN A 176 38.66 64.62 -63.05
CA ASN A 176 39.19 63.26 -63.28
C ASN A 176 40.40 62.91 -62.36
N TYR A 177 41.31 63.85 -62.07
CA TYR A 177 42.44 63.63 -61.14
C TYR A 177 41.96 63.30 -59.72
N LYS A 178 40.89 63.97 -59.27
CA LYS A 178 40.32 63.82 -57.94
C LYS A 178 39.65 62.46 -57.75
N ASP A 179 39.07 61.90 -58.82
CA ASP A 179 38.48 60.57 -58.81
C ASP A 179 39.54 59.47 -58.68
N VAL A 180 40.74 59.65 -59.25
CA VAL A 180 41.85 58.69 -59.12
C VAL A 180 42.42 58.67 -57.68
N GLU A 181 42.61 59.83 -57.05
CA GLU A 181 43.11 59.95 -55.67
C GLU A 181 42.13 59.34 -54.63
N ASN A 182 40.83 59.44 -54.93
CA ASN A 182 39.75 58.84 -54.15
C ASN A 182 39.75 57.30 -54.20
N ILE A 183 40.08 56.70 -55.35
CA ILE A 183 40.12 55.23 -55.53
C ILE A 183 41.29 54.62 -54.73
N LEU A 184 42.47 55.23 -54.76
CA LEU A 184 43.65 54.77 -54.00
C LEU A 184 43.43 54.81 -52.49
N SER A 185 42.68 55.80 -52.00
CA SER A 185 42.32 55.91 -50.57
C SER A 185 41.37 54.81 -50.11
N ALA A 186 40.42 54.38 -50.97
CA ALA A 186 39.50 53.29 -50.68
C ALA A 186 40.21 51.91 -50.64
N GLU A 187 41.22 51.69 -51.49
CA GLU A 187 42.03 50.45 -51.52
C GLU A 187 42.81 50.22 -50.21
N LYS A 188 43.34 51.29 -49.60
CA LYS A 188 44.06 51.23 -48.31
C LYS A 188 43.16 50.69 -47.18
N VAL A 189 41.92 51.15 -47.11
CA VAL A 189 40.93 50.71 -46.09
C VAL A 189 40.52 49.24 -46.33
N VAL A 190 40.34 48.84 -47.60
CA VAL A 190 40.07 47.43 -47.95
C VAL A 190 41.22 46.51 -47.52
N THR A 191 42.47 46.96 -47.70
CA THR A 191 43.67 46.20 -47.31
C THR A 191 43.79 46.02 -45.79
N LEU A 192 43.51 47.06 -45.00
CA LEU A 192 43.50 46.97 -43.54
C LEU A 192 42.42 46.00 -43.02
N ILE A 193 41.22 46.04 -43.61
CA ILE A 193 40.12 45.15 -43.26
C ILE A 193 40.41 43.69 -43.68
N ALA A 194 41.05 43.48 -44.83
CA ALA A 194 41.53 42.16 -45.24
C ALA A 194 42.65 41.64 -44.31
N GLY A 195 43.46 42.54 -43.74
CA GLY A 195 44.48 42.22 -42.74
C GLY A 195 43.92 41.69 -41.41
N LEU A 196 42.66 41.97 -41.08
CA LEU A 196 41.98 41.38 -39.91
C LEU A 196 41.74 39.87 -40.09
N ASP A 197 41.67 39.37 -41.32
CA ASP A 197 41.52 37.94 -41.64
C ASP A 197 42.87 37.19 -41.66
N ALA A 198 44.00 37.89 -41.51
CA ALA A 198 45.34 37.32 -41.54
C ALA A 198 45.80 36.87 -40.14
N LYS A 199 45.49 35.63 -39.73
CA LYS A 199 46.11 34.87 -38.60
C LYS A 199 46.35 35.57 -37.24
N ILE A 200 45.74 36.72 -36.94
CA ILE A 200 45.83 37.34 -35.61
C ILE A 200 44.71 36.75 -34.74
N ALA A 201 45.05 36.26 -33.55
CA ALA A 201 44.08 35.65 -32.67
C ALA A 201 43.13 36.71 -32.07
N TYR A 202 41.83 36.44 -32.13
CA TYR A 202 40.76 37.38 -31.73
C TYR A 202 40.80 37.79 -30.25
N ASN A 203 41.46 37.01 -29.40
CA ASN A 203 41.64 37.18 -27.96
C ASN A 203 42.91 38.01 -27.59
N THR A 204 43.38 38.87 -28.48
CA THR A 204 44.59 39.67 -28.27
C THR A 204 44.27 41.16 -28.26
N ALA A 205 45.04 41.93 -27.48
CA ALA A 205 44.99 43.39 -27.52
C ALA A 205 45.34 43.90 -28.94
N GLU A 206 46.29 43.22 -29.61
CA GLU A 206 46.70 43.55 -30.97
C GLU A 206 45.54 43.48 -31.98
N TYR A 207 44.69 42.45 -31.92
CA TYR A 207 43.51 42.34 -32.77
C TYR A 207 42.54 43.52 -32.54
N ARG A 208 42.32 43.91 -31.28
CA ARG A 208 41.41 45.02 -30.93
C ARG A 208 41.93 46.35 -31.46
N THR A 209 43.21 46.64 -31.29
CA THR A 209 43.84 47.86 -31.81
C THR A 209 43.71 47.93 -33.33
N LYS A 210 43.92 46.82 -34.06
CA LYS A 210 43.76 46.78 -35.53
C LYS A 210 42.31 46.99 -35.99
N VAL A 211 41.31 46.55 -35.21
CA VAL A 211 39.89 46.84 -35.49
C VAL A 211 39.59 48.33 -35.28
N GLU A 212 40.11 48.93 -34.20
CA GLU A 212 39.96 50.36 -33.90
C GLU A 212 40.65 51.24 -34.95
N ASP A 213 41.85 50.86 -35.40
CA ASP A 213 42.58 51.54 -36.48
C ASP A 213 41.83 51.45 -37.83
N ALA A 214 41.33 50.26 -38.19
CA ALA A 214 40.53 50.08 -39.40
C ALA A 214 39.23 50.91 -39.36
N ARG A 215 38.61 51.07 -38.19
CA ARG A 215 37.44 51.93 -38.01
C ARG A 215 37.78 53.41 -38.20
N LYS A 216 38.88 53.86 -37.59
CA LYS A 216 39.36 55.24 -37.66
C LYS A 216 39.65 55.63 -39.11
N ASP A 217 40.36 54.77 -39.84
CA ASP A 217 40.71 55.00 -41.24
C ASP A 217 39.49 54.93 -42.17
N PHE A 218 38.51 54.04 -41.92
CA PHE A 218 37.24 54.05 -42.65
C PHE A 218 36.47 55.37 -42.47
N THR A 219 36.41 55.89 -41.24
CA THR A 219 35.65 57.10 -40.91
C THR A 219 36.27 58.36 -41.54
N ALA A 220 37.56 58.32 -41.87
CA ALA A 220 38.26 59.39 -42.57
C ALA A 220 37.97 59.46 -44.09
N LEU A 221 37.30 58.46 -44.68
CA LEU A 221 36.88 58.47 -46.10
C LEU A 221 35.70 59.44 -46.32
N THR A 222 35.61 60.01 -47.53
CA THR A 222 34.47 60.83 -47.96
C THR A 222 33.18 60.00 -48.06
N GLN A 223 32.02 60.65 -47.93
CA GLN A 223 30.70 59.97 -47.88
C GLN A 223 30.40 59.13 -49.14
N GLU A 224 30.92 59.55 -50.29
CA GLU A 224 30.75 58.88 -51.59
C GLU A 224 31.60 57.60 -51.67
N ASN A 225 32.81 57.61 -51.10
CA ASN A 225 33.72 56.46 -51.04
C ASN A 225 33.35 55.43 -49.95
N GLN A 226 32.57 55.83 -48.95
CA GLN A 226 32.04 54.92 -47.93
C GLN A 226 30.96 53.97 -48.49
N GLN A 227 30.18 54.40 -49.48
CA GLN A 227 29.04 53.66 -50.06
C GLN A 227 29.40 52.27 -50.60
N PRO A 228 30.45 52.07 -51.44
CA PRO A 228 30.83 50.75 -51.91
C PRO A 228 31.40 49.82 -50.82
N LEU A 229 31.79 50.37 -49.65
CA LEU A 229 32.41 49.63 -48.54
C LEU A 229 31.45 49.35 -47.37
N VAL A 230 30.15 49.59 -47.53
CA VAL A 230 29.12 49.41 -46.47
C VAL A 230 29.09 48.01 -45.85
N TYR A 231 29.40 46.96 -46.63
CA TYR A 231 29.52 45.59 -46.10
C TYR A 231 30.67 45.46 -45.09
N ASN A 232 31.83 46.03 -45.41
CA ASN A 232 33.01 46.02 -44.55
C ASN A 232 32.78 46.86 -43.29
N LEU A 233 32.05 47.99 -43.40
CA LEU A 233 31.61 48.78 -42.25
C LEU A 233 30.68 48.00 -41.33
N THR A 234 29.68 47.33 -41.89
CA THR A 234 28.72 46.52 -41.12
C THR A 234 29.45 45.42 -40.34
N ARG A 235 30.46 44.81 -40.97
CA ARG A 235 31.29 43.78 -40.35
C ARG A 235 32.19 44.33 -39.24
N LEU A 236 32.81 45.50 -39.43
CA LEU A 236 33.57 46.20 -38.38
C LEU A 236 32.69 46.59 -37.20
N VAL A 237 31.52 47.19 -37.42
CA VAL A 237 30.55 47.54 -36.36
C VAL A 237 30.18 46.30 -35.54
N ALA A 238 29.94 45.16 -36.21
CA ALA A 238 29.60 43.91 -35.52
C ALA A 238 30.75 43.40 -34.64
N ILE A 239 32.00 43.50 -35.10
CA ILE A 239 33.18 43.11 -34.32
C ILE A 239 33.39 44.07 -33.14
N GLU A 240 33.21 45.38 -33.33
CA GLU A 240 33.29 46.39 -32.27
C GLU A 240 32.25 46.17 -31.17
N ALA A 241 31.02 45.83 -31.55
CA ALA A 241 29.95 45.48 -30.60
C ALA A 241 30.32 44.25 -29.75
N ILE A 242 30.89 43.21 -30.39
CA ILE A 242 31.36 42.00 -29.69
C ILE A 242 32.52 42.32 -28.73
N ILE A 243 33.49 43.12 -29.17
CA ILE A 243 34.63 43.54 -28.32
C ILE A 243 34.12 44.36 -27.13
N LYS A 244 33.12 45.23 -27.31
CA LYS A 244 32.54 46.01 -26.22
C LYS A 244 31.84 45.13 -25.17
N GLU A 245 31.00 44.20 -25.60
CA GLU A 245 30.31 43.25 -24.72
C GLU A 245 31.30 42.39 -23.92
N VAL A 246 32.37 41.95 -24.58
CA VAL A 246 33.44 41.19 -23.94
C VAL A 246 34.26 42.04 -22.96
N LYS A 247 34.58 43.31 -23.27
CA LYS A 247 35.28 44.23 -22.36
C LYS A 247 34.50 44.45 -21.05
N GLU A 248 33.17 44.50 -21.11
CA GLU A 248 32.31 44.61 -19.91
C GLU A 248 32.40 43.35 -19.02
N LEU A 249 32.46 42.16 -19.63
CA LEU A 249 32.66 40.90 -18.92
C LEU A 249 34.07 40.81 -18.31
N GLU A 250 35.09 41.24 -19.05
CA GLU A 250 36.48 41.29 -18.56
C GLU A 250 36.62 42.20 -17.35
N GLY A 251 36.04 43.41 -17.41
CA GLY A 251 36.05 44.36 -16.30
C GLY A 251 35.40 43.82 -15.02
N ARG A 252 34.42 42.92 -15.13
CA ARG A 252 33.82 42.24 -13.97
C ARG A 252 34.72 41.15 -13.38
N VAL A 253 35.64 40.56 -14.15
CA VAL A 253 36.59 39.58 -13.63
C VAL A 253 37.76 40.28 -12.96
N GLU A 254 38.17 41.43 -13.50
CA GLU A 254 39.27 42.24 -12.99
C GLU A 254 38.87 43.15 -11.80
N ASP A 255 37.56 43.30 -11.53
CA ASP A 255 37.05 44.10 -10.41
C ASP A 255 37.34 43.42 -9.04
N PRO A 256 38.18 44.03 -8.19
CA PRO A 256 38.57 43.46 -6.90
C PRO A 256 37.43 43.42 -5.87
N THR A 257 36.29 44.07 -6.14
CA THR A 257 35.11 44.06 -5.27
C THR A 257 34.17 42.88 -5.51
N VAL A 258 34.42 42.06 -6.54
CA VAL A 258 33.60 40.88 -6.83
C VAL A 258 33.66 39.88 -5.68
N THR A 259 32.47 39.42 -5.27
CA THR A 259 32.30 38.41 -4.23
C THR A 259 32.14 37.03 -4.84
N VAL A 260 32.44 35.99 -4.04
CA VAL A 260 32.27 34.58 -4.43
C VAL A 260 30.87 34.27 -4.99
N ASN A 261 29.84 34.93 -4.45
CA ASN A 261 28.44 34.72 -4.86
C ASN A 261 28.13 35.27 -6.26
N GLN A 262 28.94 36.18 -6.78
CA GLN A 262 28.77 36.73 -8.13
C GLN A 262 29.47 35.89 -9.20
N ILE A 263 30.38 34.97 -8.81
CA ILE A 263 31.11 34.08 -9.73
C ILE A 263 30.16 33.24 -10.60
N PRO A 264 29.12 32.55 -10.09
CA PRO A 264 28.23 31.75 -10.93
C PRO A 264 27.53 32.58 -12.02
N THR A 265 27.12 33.80 -11.70
CA THR A 265 26.50 34.73 -12.66
C THR A 265 27.52 35.16 -13.72
N ILE A 266 28.74 35.51 -13.33
CA ILE A 266 29.83 35.87 -14.26
C ILE A 266 30.19 34.69 -15.18
N VAL A 267 30.26 33.46 -14.65
CA VAL A 267 30.49 32.23 -15.43
C VAL A 267 29.35 31.98 -16.42
N ASN A 268 28.10 32.24 -16.03
CA ASN A 268 26.96 32.10 -16.93
C ASN A 268 27.05 33.11 -18.10
N ASP A 269 27.41 34.37 -17.81
CA ASP A 269 27.61 35.39 -18.84
C ASP A 269 28.80 35.04 -19.75
N TYR A 270 29.87 34.47 -19.19
CA TYR A 270 30.99 33.92 -19.95
C TYR A 270 30.60 32.76 -20.88
N ASN A 271 29.71 31.86 -20.44
CA ASN A 271 29.21 30.79 -21.30
C ASN A 271 28.36 31.30 -22.47
N ASN A 272 27.71 32.46 -22.30
CA ASN A 272 26.84 33.05 -23.31
C ASN A 272 27.56 34.08 -24.21
N SER A 273 28.77 34.51 -23.84
CA SER A 273 29.55 35.49 -24.61
C SER A 273 30.33 34.85 -25.76
N LYS A 274 30.83 35.68 -26.69
CA LYS A 274 31.75 35.26 -27.76
C LYS A 274 33.16 35.07 -27.19
N SER A 275 33.34 34.02 -26.38
CA SER A 275 34.52 33.71 -25.57
C SER A 275 35.88 33.63 -26.30
N ASN A 276 35.89 33.63 -27.63
CA ASN A 276 37.10 33.70 -28.47
C ASN A 276 37.67 35.13 -28.58
N TYR A 277 36.91 36.16 -28.20
CA TYR A 277 37.34 37.56 -28.21
C TYR A 277 37.82 38.05 -26.82
N ILE A 278 37.66 37.22 -25.78
CA ILE A 278 38.11 37.51 -24.41
C ILE A 278 39.61 37.32 -24.32
N LEU A 279 40.32 38.29 -23.73
CA LEU A 279 41.76 38.24 -23.52
C LEU A 279 42.18 36.94 -22.84
N THR A 280 43.28 36.36 -23.31
CA THR A 280 43.75 35.02 -22.92
C THR A 280 43.88 34.84 -21.40
N ASP A 281 44.41 35.85 -20.69
CA ASP A 281 44.62 35.77 -19.24
C ASP A 281 43.30 35.79 -18.46
N VAL A 282 42.36 36.64 -18.86
CA VAL A 282 41.02 36.72 -18.26
C VAL A 282 40.21 35.46 -18.58
N LYS A 283 40.38 34.91 -19.78
CA LYS A 283 39.74 33.66 -20.20
C LYS A 283 40.21 32.47 -19.35
N ALA A 284 41.50 32.37 -19.04
CA ALA A 284 42.03 31.31 -18.19
C ALA A 284 41.44 31.35 -16.77
N GLU A 285 41.23 32.54 -16.23
CA GLU A 285 40.58 32.74 -14.93
C GLU A 285 39.08 32.38 -14.95
N LEU A 286 38.37 32.79 -16.00
CA LEU A 286 36.97 32.41 -16.22
C LEU A 286 36.76 30.91 -16.42
N ASP A 287 37.68 30.22 -17.12
CA ASP A 287 37.65 28.76 -17.27
C ASP A 287 37.93 28.03 -15.95
N SER A 288 38.80 28.59 -15.10
CA SER A 288 39.03 28.12 -13.74
C SER A 288 37.76 28.28 -12.87
N TRP A 289 37.12 29.45 -12.92
CA TRP A 289 35.85 29.70 -12.21
C TRP A 289 34.73 28.79 -12.71
N LYS A 290 34.64 28.53 -14.02
CA LYS A 290 33.68 27.59 -14.60
C LYS A 290 33.86 26.17 -14.07
N SER A 291 35.11 25.71 -13.97
CA SER A 291 35.45 24.40 -13.41
C SER A 291 35.11 24.33 -11.91
N ALA A 292 35.38 25.41 -11.17
CA ALA A 292 35.06 25.53 -9.75
C ALA A 292 33.56 25.57 -9.48
N VAL A 293 32.75 26.28 -10.27
CA VAL A 293 31.28 26.31 -10.14
C VAL A 293 30.67 24.92 -10.36
N THR A 294 31.17 24.17 -11.35
CA THR A 294 30.69 22.81 -11.64
C THR A 294 31.06 21.82 -10.53
N THR A 295 32.32 21.88 -10.07
CA THR A 295 32.84 20.99 -9.02
C THR A 295 32.20 21.31 -7.67
N SER A 296 32.06 22.59 -7.31
CA SER A 296 31.45 23.01 -6.04
C SER A 296 29.99 22.57 -5.90
N ALA A 297 29.17 22.66 -6.95
CA ALA A 297 27.79 22.15 -6.94
C ALA A 297 27.72 20.62 -6.74
N THR A 298 28.66 19.88 -7.35
CA THR A 298 28.76 18.42 -7.20
C THR A 298 29.16 18.04 -5.78
N VAL A 299 30.18 18.72 -5.25
CA VAL A 299 30.68 18.54 -3.89
C VAL A 299 29.59 18.87 -2.87
N GLU A 300 28.88 19.98 -3.03
CA GLU A 300 27.79 20.38 -2.13
C GLU A 300 26.69 19.30 -2.05
N LYS A 301 26.31 18.72 -3.19
CA LYS A 301 25.35 17.60 -3.23
C LYS A 301 25.88 16.34 -2.54
N GLN A 302 27.16 16.02 -2.71
CA GLN A 302 27.79 14.89 -2.02
C GLN A 302 27.82 15.12 -0.51
N ILE A 303 28.12 16.34 -0.06
CA ILE A 303 28.12 16.69 1.37
C ILE A 303 26.72 16.55 1.97
N GLN A 304 25.70 17.07 1.29
CA GLN A 304 24.30 16.95 1.74
C GLN A 304 23.79 15.50 1.77
N ALA A 305 24.32 14.62 0.92
CA ALA A 305 23.98 13.20 0.92
C ALA A 305 24.61 12.41 2.08
N ILE A 306 25.62 12.95 2.76
CA ILE A 306 26.21 12.31 3.94
C ILE A 306 25.27 12.45 5.13
N SER A 307 24.64 11.34 5.50
CA SER A 307 23.72 11.24 6.65
C SER A 307 24.39 10.60 7.87
N THR A 308 24.14 11.17 9.05
CA THR A 308 24.51 10.60 10.35
C THR A 308 23.40 9.74 10.97
N GLU A 309 22.17 9.81 10.45
CA GLU A 309 20.99 9.09 10.98
C GLU A 309 21.20 7.57 11.15
N PRO A 310 21.97 6.86 10.30
CA PRO A 310 22.26 5.44 10.52
C PRO A 310 22.86 5.15 11.91
N PHE A 311 23.61 6.10 12.48
CA PHE A 311 24.19 5.98 13.82
C PHE A 311 23.14 6.10 14.93
N ALA A 312 22.03 6.80 14.68
CA ALA A 312 20.90 6.88 15.62
C ALA A 312 20.35 5.50 15.99
N LYS A 313 20.40 4.55 15.03
CA LYS A 313 19.82 3.20 15.08
C LYS A 313 20.84 2.12 15.45
N MET A 314 22.05 2.49 15.85
CA MET A 314 23.10 1.53 16.23
C MET A 314 22.75 0.67 17.44
N GLY A 315 21.86 1.12 18.34
CA GLY A 315 21.46 0.35 19.53
C GLY A 315 20.78 -1.00 19.22
N THR A 316 20.14 -1.15 18.05
CA THR A 316 19.38 -2.36 17.67
C THR A 316 20.04 -3.18 16.56
N SER A 317 21.21 -2.78 16.08
CA SER A 317 21.92 -3.41 14.97
C SER A 317 22.93 -4.46 15.44
N THR A 318 23.20 -5.50 14.64
CA THR A 318 24.26 -6.48 14.94
C THR A 318 25.65 -5.85 14.84
N PRO A 319 26.68 -6.34 15.57
CA PRO A 319 28.04 -5.80 15.48
C PRO A 319 28.59 -5.73 14.05
N ALA A 320 28.33 -6.74 13.22
CA ALA A 320 28.71 -6.74 11.80
C ALA A 320 27.99 -5.64 11.00
N THR A 321 26.70 -5.44 11.22
CA THR A 321 25.93 -4.36 10.59
C THR A 321 26.45 -2.99 11.01
N LYS A 322 26.73 -2.78 12.31
CA LYS A 322 27.29 -1.53 12.83
C LYS A 322 28.63 -1.21 12.15
N LYS A 323 29.51 -2.21 12.01
CA LYS A 323 30.81 -2.08 11.30
C LYS A 323 30.64 -1.60 9.85
N THR A 324 29.79 -2.27 9.07
CA THR A 324 29.52 -1.91 7.68
C THR A 324 28.93 -0.51 7.54
N THR A 325 28.07 -0.10 8.47
CA THR A 325 27.52 1.27 8.52
C THR A 325 28.64 2.31 8.67
N VAL A 326 29.61 2.06 9.55
CA VAL A 326 30.77 2.95 9.72
C VAL A 326 31.65 2.98 8.46
N GLU A 327 31.98 1.83 7.87
CA GLU A 327 32.80 1.76 6.65
C GLU A 327 32.15 2.52 5.48
N THR A 328 30.82 2.44 5.35
CA THR A 328 30.06 3.16 4.33
C THR A 328 30.11 4.67 4.57
N PHE A 329 29.95 5.12 5.82
CA PHE A 329 30.08 6.52 6.18
C PHE A 329 31.47 7.07 5.86
N VAL A 330 32.53 6.36 6.27
CA VAL A 330 33.92 6.73 5.99
C VAL A 330 34.14 6.89 4.48
N LYS A 331 33.70 5.91 3.69
CA LYS A 331 33.83 5.95 2.22
C LYS A 331 33.14 7.18 1.62
N ASN A 332 31.91 7.47 2.02
CA ASN A 332 31.14 8.59 1.47
C ASN A 332 31.77 9.94 1.83
N VAL A 333 32.22 10.09 3.07
CA VAL A 333 32.92 11.30 3.54
C VAL A 333 34.24 11.50 2.81
N THR A 334 35.08 10.46 2.73
CA THR A 334 36.38 10.55 2.05
C THR A 334 36.21 10.91 0.57
N ASN A 335 35.23 10.33 -0.12
CA ASN A 335 34.97 10.67 -1.52
C ASN A 335 34.58 12.14 -1.68
N ALA A 336 33.65 12.63 -0.87
CA ALA A 336 33.21 14.03 -0.93
C ALA A 336 34.35 15.01 -0.58
N HIS A 337 35.17 14.68 0.41
CA HIS A 337 36.33 15.48 0.79
C HIS A 337 37.42 15.51 -0.30
N ASN A 338 37.65 14.38 -0.97
CA ASN A 338 38.59 14.32 -2.10
C ASN A 338 38.12 15.18 -3.28
N GLU A 339 36.82 15.16 -3.62
CA GLU A 339 36.27 16.05 -4.67
C GLU A 339 36.34 17.53 -4.25
N TYR A 340 36.09 17.86 -2.98
CA TYR A 340 36.27 19.21 -2.43
C TYR A 340 37.72 19.71 -2.62
N ASN A 341 38.72 18.85 -2.43
CA ASN A 341 40.13 19.20 -2.59
C ASN A 341 40.56 19.38 -4.05
N LYS A 342 39.78 18.94 -5.04
CA LYS A 342 40.05 19.21 -6.46
C LYS A 342 39.71 20.63 -6.89
N ILE A 343 38.92 21.37 -6.11
CA ILE A 343 38.65 22.79 -6.36
C ILE A 343 39.96 23.56 -6.14
N ALA A 344 40.44 24.26 -7.17
CA ALA A 344 41.70 25.00 -7.10
C ALA A 344 41.69 26.05 -5.99
N THR A 345 42.82 26.20 -5.28
CA THR A 345 43.04 27.30 -4.33
C THR A 345 43.33 28.60 -5.09
N PRO A 346 42.91 29.77 -4.56
CA PRO A 346 43.14 31.05 -5.24
C PRO A 346 44.64 31.36 -5.35
N GLY A 347 45.04 32.06 -6.40
CA GLY A 347 46.30 32.79 -6.42
C GLY A 347 46.26 34.00 -5.48
N GLU A 348 47.42 34.51 -5.07
CA GLU A 348 47.50 35.70 -4.21
C GLU A 348 46.65 36.86 -4.76
N GLY A 349 45.81 37.46 -3.90
CA GLY A 349 44.93 38.58 -4.26
C GLY A 349 43.65 38.21 -5.01
N LYS A 350 43.37 36.92 -5.29
CA LYS A 350 42.21 36.46 -6.06
C LYS A 350 41.13 35.80 -5.19
N ILE A 351 39.89 35.75 -5.70
CA ILE A 351 38.74 35.19 -4.99
C ILE A 351 38.89 33.67 -4.83
N ASP A 352 38.69 33.14 -3.61
CA ASP A 352 38.76 31.71 -3.30
C ASP A 352 37.53 30.94 -3.83
N PRO A 353 37.66 30.10 -4.87
CA PRO A 353 36.53 29.37 -5.42
C PRO A 353 36.04 28.24 -4.50
N LYS A 354 36.82 27.79 -3.50
CA LYS A 354 36.37 26.80 -2.52
C LYS A 354 35.22 27.30 -1.66
N LYS A 355 35.09 28.62 -1.50
CA LYS A 355 33.98 29.27 -0.79
C LYS A 355 32.63 29.14 -1.52
N LEU A 356 32.60 28.66 -2.78
CA LEU A 356 31.37 28.29 -3.47
C LEU A 356 30.67 27.08 -2.83
N VAL A 357 31.41 26.24 -2.10
CA VAL A 357 30.86 25.13 -1.32
C VAL A 357 30.39 25.65 0.03
N GLN A 358 29.09 25.88 0.14
CA GLN A 358 28.46 26.45 1.34
C GLN A 358 28.66 25.55 2.57
N SER A 359 28.67 24.23 2.39
CA SER A 359 28.87 23.25 3.45
C SER A 359 30.34 22.83 3.65
N SER A 360 31.30 23.67 3.25
CA SER A 360 32.74 23.36 3.31
C SER A 360 33.24 23.07 4.73
N GLU A 361 32.78 23.82 5.72
CA GLU A 361 33.11 23.57 7.13
C GLU A 361 32.57 22.21 7.61
N ARG A 362 31.38 21.82 7.14
CA ARG A 362 30.75 20.53 7.50
C ARG A 362 31.55 19.35 6.98
N ILE A 363 32.04 19.40 5.74
CA ILE A 363 32.83 18.29 5.18
C ILE A 363 34.22 18.16 5.81
N ILE A 364 34.85 19.28 6.17
CA ILE A 364 36.13 19.27 6.90
C ILE A 364 35.94 18.63 8.27
N ALA A 365 34.86 18.99 8.98
CA ALA A 365 34.51 18.39 10.27
C ALA A 365 34.19 16.89 10.15
N LEU A 366 33.40 16.49 9.14
CA LEU A 366 33.07 15.08 8.89
C LEU A 366 34.30 14.25 8.56
N ASN A 367 35.25 14.78 7.79
CA ASN A 367 36.46 14.05 7.42
C ASN A 367 37.31 13.70 8.64
N LYS A 368 37.45 14.61 9.62
CA LYS A 368 38.13 14.31 10.89
C LYS A 368 37.48 13.15 11.64
N VAL A 369 36.15 13.10 11.66
CA VAL A 369 35.40 11.99 12.30
C VAL A 369 35.57 10.69 11.51
N ALA A 370 35.52 10.75 10.17
CA ALA A 370 35.71 9.59 9.32
C ALA A 370 37.12 9.00 9.44
N GLU A 371 38.17 9.82 9.57
CA GLU A 371 39.54 9.35 9.77
C GLU A 371 39.71 8.60 11.11
N LEU A 372 39.14 9.15 12.18
CA LEU A 372 39.12 8.49 13.49
C LEU A 372 38.37 7.15 13.44
N ALA A 373 37.18 7.14 12.82
CA ALA A 373 36.38 5.94 12.67
C ALA A 373 37.07 4.88 11.79
N LYS A 374 37.73 5.31 10.72
CA LYS A 374 38.53 4.45 9.84
C LYS A 374 39.65 3.77 10.62
N ASN A 375 40.42 4.51 11.41
CA ASN A 375 41.54 3.98 12.17
C ASN A 375 41.11 2.90 13.18
N VAL A 376 39.93 3.05 13.78
CA VAL A 376 39.38 2.05 14.72
C VAL A 376 38.81 0.83 14.00
N VAL A 377 38.03 1.01 12.93
CA VAL A 377 37.32 -0.10 12.27
C VAL A 377 38.25 -0.92 11.36
N SER A 378 39.26 -0.29 10.77
CA SER A 378 40.28 -0.97 9.97
C SER A 378 41.36 -1.66 10.80
N PHE A 379 41.36 -1.45 12.13
CA PHE A 379 42.23 -2.14 13.05
C PHE A 379 41.93 -3.64 13.07
N SER A 380 42.83 -4.44 12.49
CA SER A 380 42.66 -5.89 12.31
C SER A 380 43.65 -6.74 13.10
N THR A 381 44.57 -6.12 13.85
CA THR A 381 45.65 -6.85 14.51
C THR A 381 45.16 -7.46 15.82
N TYR A 382 44.91 -8.76 15.79
CA TYR A 382 44.79 -9.58 17.00
C TYR A 382 46.15 -10.16 17.43
N SER A 383 47.23 -9.76 16.75
CA SER A 383 48.60 -10.22 17.05
C SER A 383 49.01 -9.82 18.46
N SER A 384 49.57 -10.76 19.22
CA SER A 384 50.11 -10.52 20.56
C SER A 384 51.34 -9.60 20.60
N SER A 385 51.92 -9.26 19.44
CA SER A 385 53.15 -8.44 19.30
C SER A 385 52.93 -6.94 19.11
N ASP A 386 51.71 -6.46 18.85
CA ASP A 386 51.43 -5.07 18.43
C ASP A 386 50.65 -4.24 19.46
N SER A 387 51.05 -4.27 20.73
CA SER A 387 50.40 -3.49 21.80
C SER A 387 50.46 -1.97 21.58
N GLN A 388 51.50 -1.47 20.91
CA GLN A 388 51.68 -0.03 20.64
C GLN A 388 50.65 0.53 19.64
N ALA A 389 50.16 -0.31 18.71
CA ALA A 389 49.20 0.11 17.70
C ALA A 389 47.80 0.32 18.30
N VAL A 390 47.40 -0.51 19.27
CA VAL A 390 46.14 -0.35 20.03
C VAL A 390 46.17 0.96 20.83
N GLU A 391 47.27 1.23 21.52
CA GLU A 391 47.45 2.43 22.35
C GLU A 391 47.40 3.72 21.52
N ASN A 392 47.96 3.71 20.31
CA ASN A 392 47.86 4.82 19.35
C ASN A 392 46.42 5.06 18.86
N VAL A 393 45.65 3.99 18.58
CA VAL A 393 44.24 4.10 18.18
C VAL A 393 43.36 4.58 19.35
N GLU A 394 43.61 4.09 20.56
CA GLU A 394 42.95 4.49 21.81
C GLU A 394 43.20 5.99 22.11
N THR A 395 44.46 6.43 21.97
CA THR A 395 44.85 7.84 22.11
C THR A 395 44.15 8.71 21.07
N ASN A 396 44.16 8.32 19.79
CA ASN A 396 43.49 9.08 18.73
C ASN A 396 41.98 9.19 18.96
N LEU A 397 41.30 8.10 19.35
CA LEU A 397 39.87 8.12 19.65
C LEU A 397 39.53 8.98 20.86
N SER A 398 40.43 9.08 21.85
CA SER A 398 40.24 9.94 23.02
C SER A 398 40.17 11.43 22.69
N THR A 399 40.79 11.86 21.57
CA THR A 399 40.74 13.24 21.06
C THR A 399 39.41 13.59 20.39
N PHE A 400 38.52 12.63 20.17
CA PHE A 400 37.22 12.85 19.54
C PHE A 400 36.25 13.55 20.51
N ASP A 401 36.31 14.88 20.57
CA ASP A 401 35.43 15.70 21.41
C ASP A 401 34.48 16.56 20.57
N LEU A 402 33.19 16.20 20.53
CA LEU A 402 32.13 16.93 19.82
C LEU A 402 31.81 18.31 20.41
N GLY A 403 32.39 18.65 21.57
CA GLY A 403 32.37 19.97 22.19
C GLY A 403 33.41 20.94 21.62
N ASN A 404 34.39 20.46 20.84
CA ASN A 404 35.40 21.31 20.20
C ASN A 404 34.78 22.24 19.14
N GLU A 405 35.28 23.48 19.03
CA GLU A 405 34.82 24.47 18.06
C GLU A 405 34.81 23.95 16.61
N ALA A 406 35.74 23.06 16.27
CA ALA A 406 35.84 22.42 14.95
C ALA A 406 34.60 21.60 14.55
N TYR A 407 33.70 21.29 15.48
CA TYR A 407 32.46 20.53 15.25
C TYR A 407 31.17 21.34 15.47
N ASN A 408 31.27 22.66 15.68
CA ASN A 408 30.11 23.54 15.86
C ASN A 408 29.21 23.63 14.63
N VAL A 409 29.72 23.25 13.46
CA VAL A 409 28.97 23.16 12.20
C VAL A 409 27.88 22.06 12.21
N PHE A 410 27.96 21.09 13.14
CA PHE A 410 26.96 20.04 13.26
C PHE A 410 25.75 20.47 14.09
N THR A 411 24.56 20.08 13.62
CA THR A 411 23.32 20.24 14.37
C THR A 411 23.34 19.39 15.65
N THR A 412 22.47 19.71 16.62
CA THR A 412 22.31 18.92 17.85
C THR A 412 22.03 17.44 17.58
N VAL A 413 21.25 17.14 16.54
CA VAL A 413 20.90 15.76 16.15
C VAL A 413 22.13 15.05 15.56
N GLU A 414 22.86 15.69 14.66
CA GLU A 414 24.10 15.12 14.11
C GLU A 414 25.12 14.86 15.22
N LYS A 415 25.26 15.76 16.21
CA LYS A 415 26.14 15.52 17.37
C LYS A 415 25.68 14.31 18.19
N GLN A 416 24.38 14.10 18.41
CA GLN A 416 23.87 12.92 19.10
C GLN A 416 24.14 11.62 18.33
N ASP A 417 23.98 11.64 17.02
CA ASP A 417 24.27 10.49 16.14
C ASP A 417 25.76 10.16 16.13
N LEU A 418 26.62 11.18 16.00
CA LEU A 418 28.07 11.02 16.04
C LEU A 418 28.57 10.60 17.43
N GLN A 419 27.86 10.95 18.50
CA GLN A 419 28.16 10.43 19.84
C GLN A 419 27.90 8.91 19.92
N LYS A 420 26.81 8.42 19.32
CA LYS A 420 26.55 6.97 19.23
C LYS A 420 27.60 6.24 18.41
N LEU A 421 28.09 6.87 17.33
CA LEU A 421 29.26 6.36 16.60
C LEU A 421 30.47 6.25 17.53
N LYS A 422 30.80 7.31 18.29
CA LYS A 422 31.92 7.30 19.25
C LYS A 422 31.79 6.17 20.27
N ASP A 423 30.61 6.00 20.88
CA ASP A 423 30.35 4.96 21.87
C ASP A 423 30.57 3.56 21.27
N PHE A 424 30.09 3.32 20.05
CA PHE A 424 30.33 2.07 19.33
C PHE A 424 31.82 1.83 19.07
N LEU A 425 32.57 2.85 18.63
CA LEU A 425 34.01 2.71 18.35
C LEU A 425 34.80 2.38 19.63
N ILE A 426 34.43 2.94 20.78
CA ILE A 426 35.03 2.62 22.08
C ILE A 426 34.77 1.15 22.46
N GLU A 427 33.52 0.71 22.35
CA GLU A 427 33.12 -0.67 22.66
C GLU A 427 33.81 -1.68 21.73
N TYR A 428 33.84 -1.39 20.43
CA TYR A 428 34.48 -2.22 19.41
C TYR A 428 35.99 -2.36 19.67
N LEU A 429 36.68 -1.27 20.03
CA LEU A 429 38.11 -1.33 20.37
C LEU A 429 38.37 -2.13 21.65
N LYS A 430 37.50 -2.01 22.65
CA LYS A 430 37.59 -2.76 23.91
C LYS A 430 37.45 -4.27 23.70
N GLU A 431 36.48 -4.69 22.87
CA GLU A 431 36.29 -6.10 22.51
C GLU A 431 37.54 -6.66 21.82
N ARG A 432 38.09 -5.94 20.85
CA ARG A 432 39.31 -6.34 20.13
C ARG A 432 40.53 -6.50 21.06
N LYS A 433 40.69 -5.61 22.04
CA LYS A 433 41.74 -5.68 23.07
C LYS A 433 41.58 -6.91 23.97
N SER A 434 40.34 -7.28 24.31
CA SER A 434 40.05 -8.50 25.07
C SER A 434 40.40 -9.76 24.28
N GLU A 435 40.00 -9.83 23.00
CA GLU A 435 40.28 -10.99 22.15
C GLU A 435 41.79 -11.19 21.93
N GLN A 436 42.55 -10.10 21.81
CA GLN A 436 44.02 -10.14 21.74
C GLN A 436 44.64 -10.73 23.03
N ALA A 437 44.11 -10.39 24.20
CA ALA A 437 44.57 -10.96 25.48
C ALA A 437 44.28 -12.47 25.57
N THR A 438 43.08 -12.89 25.15
CA THR A 438 42.70 -14.31 25.10
C THR A 438 43.55 -15.10 24.12
N ILE A 439 43.86 -14.55 22.94
CA ILE A 439 44.78 -15.18 21.97
C ILE A 439 46.16 -15.38 22.59
N LYS A 440 46.70 -14.37 23.28
CA LYS A 440 48.00 -14.48 23.95
C LYS A 440 48.00 -15.57 25.04
N GLU A 441 46.91 -15.72 25.76
CA GLU A 441 46.74 -16.78 26.75
C GLU A 441 46.69 -18.17 26.10
N ILE A 442 45.92 -18.33 25.02
CA ILE A 442 45.87 -19.58 24.24
C ILE A 442 47.25 -19.92 23.69
N ASP A 443 47.96 -18.94 23.11
CA ASP A 443 49.31 -19.15 22.58
C ASP A 443 50.29 -19.59 23.68
N THR A 444 50.17 -19.03 24.88
CA THR A 444 50.96 -19.42 26.06
C THR A 444 50.65 -20.87 26.48
N LEU A 445 49.38 -21.26 26.45
CA LEU A 445 48.96 -22.64 26.71
C LEU A 445 49.45 -23.59 25.62
N ILE A 446 49.38 -23.22 24.34
CA ILE A 446 49.92 -24.01 23.22
C ILE A 446 51.43 -24.23 23.39
N VAL A 447 52.20 -23.21 23.79
CA VAL A 447 53.63 -23.35 24.07
C VAL A 447 53.86 -24.35 25.22
N SER A 448 53.07 -24.28 26.28
CA SER A 448 53.14 -25.23 27.40
C SER A 448 52.81 -26.66 26.94
N LEU A 449 51.75 -26.83 26.14
CA LEU A 449 51.31 -28.11 25.56
C LEU A 449 52.32 -28.72 24.57
N LYS A 450 53.16 -27.90 23.94
CA LYS A 450 54.29 -28.37 23.11
C LYS A 450 55.40 -29.01 23.95
N THR A 451 55.57 -28.59 25.20
CA THR A 451 56.59 -29.14 26.11
C THR A 451 56.11 -30.35 26.89
N ASN A 452 54.85 -30.34 27.34
CA ASN A 452 54.21 -31.44 28.04
C ASN A 452 52.69 -31.36 27.84
N VAL A 453 52.09 -32.41 27.28
CA VAL A 453 50.63 -32.43 27.03
C VAL A 453 49.89 -32.70 28.33
N LYS A 454 49.57 -31.63 29.07
CA LYS A 454 48.62 -31.68 30.18
C LYS A 454 47.21 -31.51 29.63
N ILE A 455 46.34 -32.48 29.86
CA ILE A 455 44.96 -32.44 29.33
C ILE A 455 44.15 -31.27 29.89
N GLU A 456 44.43 -30.84 31.13
CA GLU A 456 43.79 -29.66 31.73
C GLU A 456 44.10 -28.39 30.93
N ASP A 457 45.39 -28.17 30.61
CA ASP A 457 45.82 -27.05 29.77
C ASP A 457 45.24 -27.14 28.34
N LEU A 458 45.07 -28.35 27.80
CA LEU A 458 44.42 -28.59 26.50
C LEU A 458 42.94 -28.23 26.55
N ALA A 459 42.23 -28.64 27.61
CA ALA A 459 40.82 -28.33 27.80
C ALA A 459 40.61 -26.81 27.91
N THR A 460 41.42 -26.13 28.74
CA THR A 460 41.38 -24.67 28.89
C THR A 460 41.72 -23.96 27.58
N ALA A 461 42.74 -24.41 26.85
CA ALA A 461 43.09 -23.83 25.55
C ALA A 461 41.96 -23.97 24.52
N LEU A 462 41.27 -25.12 24.49
CA LEU A 462 40.13 -25.34 23.60
C LEU A 462 38.90 -24.52 24.00
N GLU A 463 38.63 -24.34 25.30
CA GLU A 463 37.56 -23.49 25.79
C GLU A 463 37.80 -22.02 25.43
N LEU A 464 38.99 -21.50 25.73
CA LEU A 464 39.40 -20.15 25.37
C LEU A 464 39.36 -19.95 23.84
N TYR A 465 39.88 -20.91 23.06
CA TYR A 465 39.81 -20.86 21.60
C TYR A 465 38.37 -20.83 21.07
N ASN A 466 37.48 -21.60 21.69
CA ASN A 466 36.07 -21.62 21.31
C ASN A 466 35.36 -20.30 21.64
N SER A 467 35.79 -19.59 22.68
CA SER A 467 35.25 -18.29 23.10
C SER A 467 35.61 -17.11 22.19
N LEU A 468 36.66 -17.23 21.36
CA LEU A 468 37.06 -16.21 20.39
C LEU A 468 36.01 -16.01 19.28
N SER A 469 35.88 -14.77 18.77
CA SER A 469 35.11 -14.53 17.53
C SER A 469 35.73 -15.25 16.32
N LYS A 470 34.92 -15.41 15.27
CA LYS A 470 35.34 -16.06 14.03
C LYS A 470 36.54 -15.34 13.39
N GLU A 471 36.59 -14.02 13.52
CA GLU A 471 37.65 -13.16 13.02
C GLU A 471 38.92 -13.27 13.84
N ALA A 472 38.84 -13.53 15.15
CA ALA A 472 39.98 -13.64 16.06
C ALA A 472 40.66 -15.02 16.02
N LYS A 473 39.91 -16.11 15.78
CA LYS A 473 40.42 -17.50 15.77
C LYS A 473 41.66 -17.75 14.89
N PRO A 474 41.76 -17.24 13.64
CA PRO A 474 42.93 -17.46 12.78
C PRO A 474 44.25 -16.89 13.32
N TYR A 475 44.18 -16.02 14.33
CA TYR A 475 45.35 -15.34 14.90
C TYR A 475 45.94 -16.08 16.10
N VAL A 476 45.31 -17.17 16.56
CA VAL A 476 45.93 -18.11 17.50
C VAL A 476 47.09 -18.81 16.80
N SER A 477 48.28 -18.55 17.30
CA SER A 477 49.52 -19.09 16.78
C SER A 477 49.48 -20.62 16.86
N GLU A 478 49.88 -21.29 15.79
CA GLU A 478 50.04 -22.75 15.79
C GLU A 478 48.75 -23.51 16.15
N TYR A 479 47.57 -22.94 15.90
CA TYR A 479 46.27 -23.56 16.17
C TYR A 479 46.12 -24.96 15.56
N THR A 480 46.75 -25.23 14.42
CA THR A 480 46.79 -26.59 13.83
C THR A 480 47.33 -27.64 14.80
N TYR A 481 48.32 -27.28 15.64
CA TYR A 481 48.83 -28.13 16.72
C TYR A 481 47.76 -28.40 17.76
N LEU A 482 47.03 -27.37 18.20
CA LEU A 482 45.91 -27.50 19.15
C LEU A 482 44.79 -28.40 18.59
N GLN A 483 44.46 -28.29 17.30
CA GLN A 483 43.46 -29.15 16.64
C GLN A 483 43.87 -30.62 16.58
N ASN A 484 45.16 -30.88 16.36
CA ASN A 484 45.68 -32.24 16.31
C ASN A 484 45.64 -32.87 17.71
N LEU A 485 46.01 -32.11 18.74
CA LEU A 485 45.88 -32.56 20.13
C LEU A 485 44.42 -32.80 20.53
N ASP A 486 43.48 -31.92 20.14
CA ASP A 486 42.04 -32.15 20.39
C ASP A 486 41.61 -33.50 19.80
N LYS A 487 41.92 -33.76 18.53
CA LYS A 487 41.57 -35.03 17.87
C LYS A 487 42.17 -36.25 18.56
N GLU A 488 43.45 -36.16 18.93
CA GLU A 488 44.19 -37.26 19.55
C GLU A 488 43.65 -37.58 20.96
N TYR A 489 43.38 -36.56 21.77
CA TYR A 489 42.98 -36.72 23.18
C TYR A 489 41.48 -36.61 23.43
N LYS A 490 40.66 -36.45 22.38
CA LYS A 490 39.20 -36.27 22.47
C LYS A 490 38.49 -37.35 23.29
N SER A 491 38.86 -38.61 23.07
CA SER A 491 38.24 -39.73 23.77
C SER A 491 38.63 -39.75 25.26
N ALA A 492 39.86 -39.36 25.61
CA ALA A 492 40.28 -39.19 27.00
C ALA A 492 39.55 -38.01 27.66
N LEU A 493 39.41 -36.85 26.98
CA LEU A 493 38.64 -35.69 27.44
C LEU A 493 37.18 -36.05 27.73
N ASN A 494 36.54 -36.82 26.84
CA ASN A 494 35.17 -37.28 27.03
C ASN A 494 35.01 -38.18 28.27
N VAL A 495 35.99 -39.05 28.52
CA VAL A 495 35.99 -39.92 29.72
C VAL A 495 36.19 -39.08 30.99
N ILE A 496 37.15 -38.15 31.00
CA ILE A 496 37.37 -37.21 32.11
C ILE A 496 36.09 -36.45 32.45
N ASN A 497 35.42 -35.91 31.42
CA ASN A 497 34.16 -35.19 31.59
C ASN A 497 33.03 -36.09 32.09
N SER A 498 32.97 -37.34 31.62
CA SER A 498 31.98 -38.31 32.08
C SER A 498 32.14 -38.60 33.57
N ILE A 499 33.38 -38.73 34.06
CA ILE A 499 33.71 -38.93 35.47
C ILE A 499 33.40 -37.66 36.29
N ASN A 500 33.78 -36.48 35.79
CA ASN A 500 33.51 -35.19 36.44
C ASN A 500 32.01 -34.89 36.55
N ASN A 501 31.18 -35.44 35.69
CA ASN A 501 29.74 -35.27 35.72
C ASN A 501 28.98 -36.35 36.50
N LEU A 502 29.67 -37.35 37.07
CA LEU A 502 29.03 -38.33 37.96
C LEU A 502 28.51 -37.66 39.23
N LYS A 503 27.22 -37.87 39.52
CA LYS A 503 26.54 -37.34 40.69
C LYS A 503 26.02 -38.51 41.54
N PRO A 504 26.65 -38.84 42.67
CA PRO A 504 26.29 -40.01 43.47
C PRO A 504 24.83 -40.11 43.91
N GLU A 505 24.19 -38.96 44.13
CA GLU A 505 22.78 -38.81 44.50
C GLU A 505 21.81 -39.00 43.31
N ALA A 506 22.33 -39.00 42.08
CA ALA A 506 21.48 -39.13 40.89
C ALA A 506 21.02 -40.58 40.68
N LYS A 507 19.77 -40.75 40.25
CA LYS A 507 19.19 -42.09 39.98
C LYS A 507 19.96 -42.88 38.92
N ASP A 508 20.62 -42.20 37.98
CA ASP A 508 21.42 -42.80 36.91
C ASP A 508 22.91 -42.92 37.25
N PHE A 509 23.29 -42.67 38.51
CA PHE A 509 24.67 -42.76 38.98
C PHE A 509 25.30 -44.13 38.64
N THR A 510 24.62 -45.22 38.97
CA THR A 510 25.14 -46.58 38.75
C THR A 510 25.38 -46.87 37.27
N SER A 511 24.42 -46.53 36.39
CA SER A 511 24.54 -46.75 34.95
C SER A 511 25.59 -45.84 34.31
N LYS A 512 25.67 -44.56 34.71
CA LYS A 512 26.70 -43.63 34.22
C LYS A 512 28.10 -44.01 34.69
N THR A 513 28.26 -44.53 35.91
CA THR A 513 29.53 -45.03 36.44
C THR A 513 30.03 -46.23 35.63
N THR A 514 29.16 -47.20 35.34
CA THR A 514 29.49 -48.34 34.47
C THR A 514 29.81 -47.89 33.04
N SER A 515 29.06 -46.92 32.51
CA SER A 515 29.29 -46.36 31.17
C SER A 515 30.64 -45.64 31.07
N ALA A 516 30.99 -44.85 32.08
CA ALA A 516 32.29 -44.19 32.17
C ALA A 516 33.43 -45.21 32.25
N LYS A 517 33.27 -46.31 33.00
CA LYS A 517 34.25 -47.40 33.06
C LYS A 517 34.43 -48.10 31.72
N THR A 518 33.32 -48.37 31.04
CA THR A 518 33.35 -48.97 29.69
C THR A 518 34.06 -48.06 28.69
N ALA A 519 33.76 -46.76 28.72
CA ALA A 519 34.40 -45.77 27.87
C ALA A 519 35.90 -45.66 28.14
N TYR A 520 36.32 -45.69 29.42
CA TYR A 520 37.72 -45.76 29.81
C TYR A 520 38.40 -47.04 29.31
N ASP A 521 37.76 -48.20 29.48
CA ASP A 521 38.34 -49.49 29.11
C ASP A 521 38.62 -49.60 27.61
N ASN A 522 37.84 -48.89 26.79
CA ASN A 522 37.99 -48.81 25.34
C ASN A 522 39.10 -47.85 24.87
N LEU A 523 39.73 -47.08 25.77
CA LEU A 523 40.87 -46.23 25.44
C LEU A 523 42.16 -47.04 25.21
N THR A 524 43.05 -46.53 24.36
CA THR A 524 44.42 -47.06 24.22
C THR A 524 45.24 -46.82 25.50
N SER A 525 46.33 -47.55 25.72
CA SER A 525 47.19 -47.40 26.91
C SER A 525 47.71 -45.96 27.10
N THR A 526 48.07 -45.29 25.99
CA THR A 526 48.49 -43.89 25.99
C THR A 526 47.38 -42.96 26.49
N LEU A 527 46.16 -43.13 25.98
CA LEU A 527 45.02 -42.28 26.35
C LEU A 527 44.47 -42.59 27.75
N LYS A 528 44.55 -43.84 28.21
CA LYS A 528 44.22 -44.24 29.59
C LYS A 528 45.06 -43.52 30.62
N SER A 529 46.36 -43.38 30.35
CA SER A 529 47.31 -42.66 31.22
C SER A 529 47.00 -41.16 31.31
N ALA A 530 46.24 -40.65 30.35
CA ALA A 530 45.87 -39.25 30.22
C ALA A 530 44.57 -38.91 31.00
N VAL A 531 43.76 -39.91 31.40
CA VAL A 531 42.55 -39.70 32.22
C VAL A 531 42.95 -39.51 33.69
N SER A 532 43.23 -38.27 34.07
CA SER A 532 43.76 -37.92 35.40
C SER A 532 42.84 -38.28 36.56
N ASN A 533 41.52 -38.32 36.34
CA ASN A 533 40.51 -38.59 37.37
C ASN A 533 40.00 -40.05 37.38
N TYR A 534 40.71 -40.99 36.74
CA TYR A 534 40.30 -42.41 36.73
C TYR A 534 40.26 -43.04 38.12
N THR A 535 41.16 -42.66 39.03
CA THR A 535 41.20 -43.16 40.42
C THR A 535 39.89 -42.89 41.18
N THR A 536 39.22 -41.77 40.88
CA THR A 536 37.88 -41.46 41.38
C THR A 536 36.85 -42.47 40.86
N LEU A 537 36.87 -42.76 39.55
CA LEU A 537 35.98 -43.75 38.96
C LEU A 537 36.20 -45.15 39.52
N GLU A 538 37.46 -45.56 39.69
CA GLU A 538 37.84 -46.84 40.29
C GLU A 538 37.28 -47.00 41.71
N SER A 539 37.35 -45.93 42.51
CA SER A 539 36.81 -45.90 43.88
C SER A 539 35.28 -45.92 43.93
N LEU A 540 34.60 -45.41 42.90
CA LEU A 540 33.13 -45.36 42.81
C LEU A 540 32.51 -46.69 42.35
N LEU A 541 33.25 -47.54 41.63
CA LEU A 541 32.71 -48.78 41.05
C LEU A 541 32.20 -49.80 42.09
N PRO A 542 32.94 -50.15 43.16
CA PRO A 542 32.44 -51.05 44.20
C PRO A 542 31.15 -50.54 44.86
N ILE A 543 31.04 -49.21 45.03
CA ILE A 543 29.88 -48.55 45.62
C ILE A 543 28.67 -48.65 44.68
N ALA A 544 28.84 -48.34 43.40
CA ALA A 544 27.79 -48.44 42.39
C ALA A 544 27.27 -49.87 42.21
N ASN A 545 28.15 -50.87 42.22
CA ASN A 545 27.78 -52.29 42.15
C ASN A 545 26.94 -52.71 43.37
N LEU A 546 27.38 -52.35 44.57
CA LEU A 546 26.62 -52.65 45.79
C LEU A 546 25.23 -52.00 45.78
N MET A 547 25.11 -50.72 45.36
CA MET A 547 23.81 -50.06 45.20
C MET A 547 22.89 -50.85 44.25
N GLN A 548 23.46 -51.39 43.16
CA GLN A 548 22.71 -52.21 42.22
C GLN A 548 22.28 -53.55 42.84
N ASP A 549 23.15 -54.20 43.60
CA ASP A 549 22.87 -55.49 44.25
C ASP A 549 21.79 -55.34 45.33
N ILE A 550 21.86 -54.30 46.18
CA ILE A 550 20.83 -53.99 47.17
C ILE A 550 19.48 -53.72 46.49
N ASN A 551 19.46 -52.98 45.37
CA ASN A 551 18.22 -52.75 44.61
C ASN A 551 17.65 -54.02 43.95
N LYS A 552 18.48 -55.03 43.68
CA LYS A 552 18.05 -56.32 43.11
C LYS A 552 17.51 -57.28 44.16
N LEU A 553 17.81 -57.08 45.45
CA LEU A 553 17.34 -57.94 46.52
C LEU A 553 15.81 -58.04 46.53
N LYS A 554 15.33 -59.28 46.64
CA LYS A 554 13.90 -59.58 46.73
C LYS A 554 13.66 -60.44 47.95
N ALA A 555 12.98 -59.88 48.94
CA ALA A 555 12.63 -60.56 50.19
C ALA A 555 11.78 -61.84 50.03
N THR A 556 11.27 -62.08 48.82
CA THR A 556 10.47 -63.25 48.46
C THR A 556 11.25 -64.33 47.69
N SER A 557 12.55 -64.10 47.42
CA SER A 557 13.45 -65.06 46.76
C SER A 557 13.85 -66.18 47.71
N THR A 558 14.06 -67.39 47.18
CA THR A 558 14.59 -68.52 47.94
C THR A 558 16.05 -68.33 48.36
N THR A 559 16.80 -67.48 47.64
CA THR A 559 18.19 -67.12 47.92
C THR A 559 18.33 -65.83 48.75
N PHE A 560 17.20 -65.20 49.13
CA PHE A 560 17.19 -63.86 49.75
C PHE A 560 18.09 -63.75 50.98
N ARG A 561 18.02 -64.72 51.91
CA ARG A 561 18.86 -64.72 53.12
C ARG A 561 20.35 -64.66 52.76
N THR A 562 20.81 -65.46 51.81
CA THR A 562 22.21 -65.51 51.38
C THR A 562 22.63 -64.22 50.64
N GLU A 563 21.78 -63.71 49.75
CA GLU A 563 22.05 -62.47 48.99
C GLU A 563 22.07 -61.24 49.91
N TYR A 564 21.17 -61.18 50.90
CA TYR A 564 21.12 -60.14 51.91
C TYR A 564 22.41 -60.12 52.74
N GLU A 565 22.87 -61.27 53.24
CA GLU A 565 24.12 -61.35 54.03
C GLU A 565 25.33 -60.88 53.21
N ALA A 566 25.43 -61.26 51.94
CA ALA A 566 26.51 -60.83 51.06
C ALA A 566 26.49 -59.30 50.83
N ALA A 567 25.31 -58.72 50.56
CA ALA A 567 25.14 -57.28 50.38
C ALA A 567 25.39 -56.50 51.68
N SER A 568 24.88 -56.99 52.82
CA SER A 568 25.05 -56.39 54.14
C SER A 568 26.51 -56.37 54.58
N SER A 569 27.25 -57.46 54.37
CA SER A 569 28.69 -57.53 54.62
C SER A 569 29.49 -56.53 53.78
N THR A 570 29.18 -56.44 52.48
CA THR A 570 29.83 -55.48 51.56
C THR A 570 29.48 -54.03 51.93
N PHE A 571 28.23 -53.77 52.30
CA PHE A 571 27.76 -52.47 52.79
C PHE A 571 28.52 -52.01 54.02
N LYS A 572 28.64 -52.88 55.03
CA LYS A 572 29.41 -52.58 56.25
C LYS A 572 30.86 -52.25 55.92
N THR A 573 31.47 -53.02 55.02
CA THR A 573 32.86 -52.80 54.60
C THR A 573 33.05 -51.44 53.92
N LEU A 574 32.20 -51.07 52.95
CA LEU A 574 32.33 -49.82 52.19
C LEU A 574 31.96 -48.56 52.99
N THR A 575 31.11 -48.68 54.01
CA THR A 575 30.63 -47.57 54.85
C THR A 575 31.39 -47.42 56.17
N THR A 576 32.36 -48.31 56.46
CA THR A 576 33.17 -48.23 57.68
C THR A 576 33.87 -46.88 57.79
N GLY A 577 33.69 -46.19 58.93
CA GLY A 577 34.30 -44.89 59.21
C GLY A 577 33.64 -43.69 58.52
N VAL A 578 32.50 -43.87 57.83
CA VAL A 578 31.75 -42.79 57.17
C VAL A 578 30.53 -42.42 58.02
N SER A 579 30.30 -41.12 58.24
CA SER A 579 29.07 -40.59 58.84
C SER A 579 28.11 -40.05 57.78
N ALA A 580 26.82 -40.09 58.06
CA ALA A 580 25.80 -39.44 57.24
C ALA A 580 26.11 -37.94 57.05
N PRO A 581 25.74 -37.33 55.91
CA PRO A 581 25.97 -35.91 55.66
C PRO A 581 25.13 -35.06 56.62
N ALA A 582 25.67 -33.93 57.08
CA ALA A 582 24.90 -32.96 57.85
C ALA A 582 23.82 -32.34 56.94
N GLU A 583 22.62 -32.10 57.47
CA GLU A 583 21.49 -31.57 56.70
C GLU A 583 21.88 -30.27 55.97
N GLY A 584 21.64 -30.25 54.65
CA GLY A 584 21.95 -29.09 53.79
C GLY A 584 23.41 -28.96 53.35
N THR A 585 24.30 -29.90 53.71
CA THR A 585 25.70 -29.88 53.27
C THR A 585 25.92 -30.74 52.02
N THR A 586 26.67 -30.22 51.06
CA THR A 586 27.15 -30.95 49.87
C THR A 586 28.66 -31.06 49.93
N THR A 587 29.21 -32.24 49.65
CA THR A 587 30.66 -32.44 49.52
C THR A 587 31.06 -32.53 48.05
N ASP A 588 32.17 -31.91 47.70
CA ASP A 588 32.75 -32.04 46.36
C ASP A 588 33.49 -33.38 46.17
N ASP A 589 33.76 -34.12 47.26
CA ASP A 589 34.31 -35.48 47.19
C ASP A 589 33.22 -36.48 46.81
N LYS A 590 33.21 -36.84 45.53
CA LYS A 590 32.27 -37.81 44.93
C LYS A 590 32.30 -39.18 45.61
N VAL A 591 33.45 -39.64 46.10
CA VAL A 591 33.57 -40.96 46.74
C VAL A 591 32.93 -40.90 48.13
N LEU A 592 33.18 -39.83 48.89
CA LEU A 592 32.53 -39.61 50.16
C LEU A 592 31.01 -39.44 50.00
N ALA A 593 30.56 -38.63 49.03
CA ALA A 593 29.15 -38.46 48.70
C ALA A 593 28.47 -39.80 48.34
N ALA A 594 29.13 -40.67 47.58
CA ALA A 594 28.59 -41.98 47.23
C ALA A 594 28.48 -42.94 48.43
N LYS A 595 29.45 -42.91 49.35
CA LYS A 595 29.39 -43.69 50.60
C LYS A 595 28.31 -43.15 51.54
N GLN A 596 28.12 -41.82 51.57
CA GLN A 596 27.04 -41.17 52.30
C GLN A 596 25.67 -41.54 51.72
N GLU A 597 25.53 -41.59 50.40
CA GLU A 597 24.31 -42.04 49.73
C GLU A 597 24.00 -43.51 50.04
N LEU A 598 25.01 -44.39 50.12
CA LEU A 598 24.82 -45.75 50.64
C LEU A 598 24.18 -45.72 52.04
N LEU A 599 24.74 -44.96 52.97
CA LEU A 599 24.20 -44.86 54.34
C LEU A 599 22.77 -44.33 54.37
N VAL A 600 22.48 -43.24 53.66
CA VAL A 600 21.20 -42.54 53.77
C VAL A 600 20.08 -43.25 53.01
N THR A 601 20.36 -43.77 51.82
CA THR A 601 19.32 -44.33 50.94
C THR A 601 19.25 -45.85 50.97
N TYR A 602 20.40 -46.52 51.10
CA TYR A 602 20.49 -47.99 50.98
C TYR A 602 20.59 -48.70 52.33
N GLY A 603 21.14 -48.04 53.36
CA GLY A 603 21.12 -48.51 54.75
C GLY A 603 19.70 -48.83 55.23
N PRO A 604 18.75 -47.88 55.16
CA PRO A 604 17.37 -48.13 55.55
C PRO A 604 16.69 -49.26 54.78
N LYS A 605 17.07 -49.51 53.52
CA LYS A 605 16.56 -50.64 52.74
C LYS A 605 17.06 -51.98 53.29
N LEU A 606 18.34 -52.06 53.66
CA LEU A 606 18.91 -53.25 54.30
C LEU A 606 18.33 -53.45 55.71
N ASP A 607 18.07 -52.39 56.46
CA ASP A 607 17.41 -52.49 57.78
C ASP A 607 15.98 -53.02 57.65
N ALA A 608 15.23 -52.55 56.65
CA ALA A 608 13.91 -53.08 56.35
C ALA A 608 13.95 -54.56 55.98
N PHE A 609 14.94 -54.99 55.19
CA PHE A 609 15.16 -56.40 54.87
C PHE A 609 15.57 -57.24 56.10
N LYS A 610 16.39 -56.69 57.00
CA LYS A 610 16.75 -57.34 58.25
C LYS A 610 15.53 -57.61 59.13
N LEU A 611 14.67 -56.61 59.27
CA LEU A 611 13.44 -56.70 60.08
C LEU A 611 12.53 -57.84 59.60
N VAL A 612 12.43 -58.06 58.29
CA VAL A 612 11.70 -59.19 57.69
C VAL A 612 12.27 -60.53 58.17
N LEU A 613 13.60 -60.69 58.19
CA LEU A 613 14.25 -61.93 58.62
C LEU A 613 14.09 -62.16 60.13
N ASP A 614 14.34 -61.15 60.96
CA ASP A 614 14.24 -61.23 62.42
C ASP A 614 12.79 -61.58 62.86
N THR A 615 11.79 -61.01 62.17
CA THR A 615 10.37 -61.31 62.42
C THR A 615 10.03 -62.75 62.02
N ALA A 616 10.54 -63.23 60.89
CA ALA A 616 10.32 -64.59 60.44
C ALA A 616 10.95 -65.62 61.40
N ASP A 617 12.16 -65.36 61.90
CA ASP A 617 12.85 -66.24 62.85
C ASP A 617 12.13 -66.34 64.20
N THR A 618 11.56 -65.23 64.68
CA THR A 618 10.71 -65.22 65.88
C THR A 618 9.48 -66.12 65.70
N MET A 619 8.83 -66.05 64.54
CA MET A 619 7.65 -66.88 64.23
C MET A 619 8.00 -68.38 64.15
N ILE A 620 9.15 -68.72 63.56
CA ILE A 620 9.64 -70.11 63.49
C ILE A 620 9.77 -70.71 64.90
N ALA A 621 10.34 -69.97 65.84
CA ALA A 621 10.50 -70.43 67.23
C ALA A 621 9.15 -70.70 67.90
N SER A 622 8.18 -69.77 67.76
CA SER A 622 6.84 -69.90 68.35
C SER A 622 6.06 -71.12 67.82
N ILE A 623 6.09 -71.37 66.50
CA ILE A 623 5.43 -72.53 65.90
C ILE A 623 6.01 -73.84 66.45
N THR A 624 7.31 -73.88 66.70
CA THR A 624 7.99 -75.06 67.26
C THR A 624 7.51 -75.35 68.70
N GLN A 625 7.27 -74.30 69.51
CA GLN A 625 6.78 -74.46 70.88
C GLN A 625 5.31 -74.91 70.97
N LEU A 626 4.46 -74.58 69.99
CA LEU A 626 3.04 -74.94 70.00
C LEU A 626 2.81 -76.46 70.03
N GLY A 627 3.71 -77.24 69.42
CA GLY A 627 3.63 -78.70 69.36
C GLY A 627 3.66 -79.40 70.73
N THR A 628 3.98 -78.70 71.82
CA THR A 628 4.09 -79.27 73.17
C THR A 628 2.88 -78.99 74.08
N LYS A 629 1.80 -78.35 73.59
CA LYS A 629 0.64 -77.90 74.41
C LYS A 629 -0.59 -78.82 74.24
N LYS A 630 -1.56 -78.79 75.19
CA LYS A 630 -2.82 -79.57 75.14
C LYS A 630 -4.03 -78.76 75.68
N GLY A 631 -5.26 -79.22 75.40
CA GLY A 631 -6.49 -78.66 75.99
C GLY A 631 -6.82 -77.23 75.55
N GLN A 632 -7.50 -76.45 76.40
CA GLN A 632 -7.88 -75.06 76.10
C GLN A 632 -6.65 -74.18 75.78
N GLU A 633 -5.54 -74.35 76.51
CA GLU A 633 -4.29 -73.60 76.27
C GLU A 633 -3.70 -73.85 74.86
N PHE A 634 -3.79 -75.08 74.36
CA PHE A 634 -3.39 -75.39 72.98
C PHE A 634 -4.29 -74.66 71.97
N MET A 635 -5.59 -74.60 72.23
CA MET A 635 -6.55 -73.95 71.33
C MET A 635 -6.36 -72.43 71.29
N ASP A 636 -6.15 -71.80 72.45
CA ASP A 636 -5.91 -70.36 72.55
C ASP A 636 -4.60 -69.97 71.86
N GLN A 637 -3.53 -70.74 72.08
CA GLN A 637 -2.24 -70.49 71.44
C GLN A 637 -2.25 -70.81 69.94
N LEU A 638 -2.85 -71.92 69.50
CA LEU A 638 -3.00 -72.23 68.07
C LEU A 638 -3.75 -71.11 67.34
N THR A 639 -4.80 -70.56 67.96
CA THR A 639 -5.56 -69.43 67.41
C THR A 639 -4.72 -68.17 67.35
N ALA A 640 -4.03 -67.82 68.44
CA ALA A 640 -3.19 -66.64 68.52
C ALA A 640 -2.01 -66.69 67.53
N LEU A 641 -1.26 -67.79 67.49
CA LEU A 641 -0.13 -67.97 66.56
C LEU A 641 -0.59 -67.97 65.11
N SER A 642 -1.73 -68.62 64.81
CA SER A 642 -2.27 -68.62 63.45
C SER A 642 -2.69 -67.23 62.98
N ALA A 643 -3.24 -66.42 63.89
CA ALA A 643 -3.55 -65.01 63.60
C ALA A 643 -2.27 -64.20 63.39
N GLN A 644 -1.27 -64.36 64.26
CA GLN A 644 0.02 -63.69 64.14
C GLN A 644 0.73 -64.06 62.81
N TYR A 645 0.81 -65.36 62.48
CA TYR A 645 1.38 -65.83 61.21
C TYR A 645 0.62 -65.27 60.00
N LYS A 646 -0.72 -65.24 60.03
CA LYS A 646 -1.54 -64.67 58.95
C LYS A 646 -1.38 -63.16 58.82
N ALA A 647 -1.08 -62.45 59.91
CA ALA A 647 -0.85 -61.01 59.90
C ALA A 647 0.52 -60.61 59.32
N LEU A 648 1.48 -61.56 59.25
CA LEU A 648 2.78 -61.31 58.62
C LEU A 648 2.62 -60.97 57.13
N ASP A 649 3.46 -60.08 56.62
CA ASP A 649 3.50 -59.76 55.19
C ASP A 649 3.99 -60.97 54.37
N SER A 650 3.82 -60.90 53.04
CA SER A 650 4.13 -62.00 52.14
C SER A 650 5.62 -62.35 52.07
N ALA A 651 6.51 -61.38 52.28
CA ALA A 651 7.95 -61.60 52.29
C ALA A 651 8.38 -62.28 53.58
N THR A 652 7.90 -61.80 54.73
CA THR A 652 8.15 -62.40 56.04
C THR A 652 7.66 -63.84 56.10
N LYS A 653 6.43 -64.13 55.62
CA LYS A 653 5.88 -65.50 55.55
C LYS A 653 6.75 -66.49 54.80
N LYS A 654 7.30 -66.09 53.64
CA LYS A 654 8.17 -66.98 52.84
C LYS A 654 9.47 -67.35 53.55
N ASN A 655 9.88 -66.53 54.51
CA ASN A 655 11.07 -66.78 55.32
C ASN A 655 10.77 -67.56 56.62
N VAL A 656 9.50 -67.88 56.92
CA VAL A 656 9.09 -68.78 58.02
C VAL A 656 9.14 -70.24 57.55
N THR A 657 10.26 -70.91 57.80
CA THR A 657 10.58 -72.21 57.19
C THR A 657 9.72 -73.38 57.68
N ASN A 658 9.14 -73.29 58.88
CA ASN A 658 8.31 -74.34 59.49
C ASN A 658 6.79 -74.05 59.47
N ALA A 659 6.32 -73.09 58.68
CA ALA A 659 4.91 -72.68 58.62
C ALA A 659 3.92 -73.81 58.29
N LYS A 660 4.38 -74.86 57.59
CA LYS A 660 3.56 -76.02 57.27
C LYS A 660 3.06 -76.75 58.53
N THR A 661 3.88 -76.82 59.58
CA THR A 661 3.51 -77.46 60.85
C THR A 661 2.31 -76.78 61.51
N LEU A 662 2.25 -75.44 61.47
CA LEU A 662 1.12 -74.68 62.01
C LEU A 662 -0.18 -74.99 61.25
N THR A 663 -0.12 -75.00 59.91
CA THR A 663 -1.28 -75.28 59.05
C THR A 663 -1.83 -76.70 59.26
N ASP A 664 -0.95 -77.70 59.43
CA ASP A 664 -1.37 -79.08 59.66
C ASP A 664 -2.08 -79.23 61.03
N LEU A 665 -1.58 -78.55 62.07
CA LEU A 665 -2.22 -78.49 63.40
C LEU A 665 -3.57 -77.76 63.38
N GLU A 666 -3.69 -76.64 62.63
CA GLU A 666 -4.97 -75.95 62.42
C GLU A 666 -6.02 -76.88 61.79
N LYS A 667 -5.60 -77.74 60.85
CA LYS A 667 -6.51 -78.59 60.08
C LYS A 667 -7.16 -79.68 60.93
N ASP A 668 -6.37 -80.35 61.78
CA ASP A 668 -6.86 -81.52 62.54
C ASP A 668 -7.85 -81.15 63.65
N TYR A 669 -7.67 -80.00 64.31
CA TYR A 669 -8.49 -79.59 65.46
C TYR A 669 -9.74 -78.75 65.08
N LYS A 670 -9.79 -78.25 63.85
CA LYS A 670 -10.89 -77.38 63.36
C LYS A 670 -12.26 -78.06 63.40
N SER A 671 -12.35 -79.35 63.11
CA SER A 671 -13.61 -80.08 63.05
C SER A 671 -14.23 -80.27 64.44
N THR A 672 -13.41 -80.63 65.43
CA THR A 672 -13.84 -80.80 66.83
C THR A 672 -14.33 -79.49 67.44
N LEU A 673 -13.53 -78.42 67.33
CA LEU A 673 -13.90 -77.10 67.87
C LEU A 673 -15.20 -76.57 67.25
N LYS A 674 -15.39 -76.81 65.95
CA LYS A 674 -16.62 -76.40 65.25
C LYS A 674 -17.85 -77.05 65.86
N VAL A 675 -17.83 -78.35 66.11
CA VAL A 675 -18.98 -79.07 66.68
C VAL A 675 -19.22 -78.66 68.13
N PHE A 676 -18.16 -78.55 68.93
CA PHE A 676 -18.25 -78.10 70.31
C PHE A 676 -18.93 -76.73 70.43
N ASN A 677 -18.47 -75.74 69.62
CA ASN A 677 -19.05 -74.41 69.59
C ASN A 677 -20.49 -74.40 69.09
N LEU A 678 -20.82 -75.22 68.08
CA LEU A 678 -22.19 -75.34 67.57
C LEU A 678 -23.16 -75.80 68.67
N ILE A 679 -22.71 -76.68 69.56
CA ILE A 679 -23.53 -77.21 70.66
C ILE A 679 -23.65 -76.19 71.81
N GLU A 680 -22.58 -75.45 72.16
CA GLU A 680 -22.69 -74.40 73.19
C GLU A 680 -23.52 -73.20 72.73
N GLN A 681 -23.49 -72.89 71.43
CA GLN A 681 -24.20 -71.76 70.86
C GLN A 681 -25.61 -72.13 70.38
N LEU A 682 -26.16 -73.25 70.85
CA LEU A 682 -27.56 -73.59 70.57
C LEU A 682 -28.45 -72.50 71.15
N PRO A 683 -29.28 -71.84 70.31
CA PRO A 683 -30.12 -70.74 70.77
C PRO A 683 -31.33 -71.27 71.54
N ALA A 684 -32.10 -70.37 72.15
CA ALA A 684 -33.38 -70.73 72.75
C ALA A 684 -34.34 -71.34 71.69
N ASN A 685 -35.24 -72.22 72.12
CA ASN A 685 -36.20 -72.94 71.27
C ASN A 685 -37.12 -72.04 70.41
N LYS A 686 -37.33 -70.79 70.80
CA LYS A 686 -38.09 -69.78 70.05
C LYS A 686 -37.27 -69.08 68.96
N ASP A 687 -35.96 -69.30 68.90
CA ASP A 687 -35.12 -68.74 67.84
C ASP A 687 -35.47 -69.40 66.51
N LYS A 688 -35.67 -68.59 65.46
CA LYS A 688 -35.98 -69.05 64.09
C LYS A 688 -34.97 -70.06 63.53
N ASN A 689 -33.72 -70.02 64.01
CA ASN A 689 -32.63 -70.91 63.58
C ASN A 689 -32.39 -72.06 64.55
N PHE A 690 -33.17 -72.16 65.63
CA PHE A 690 -33.02 -73.23 66.61
C PHE A 690 -33.02 -74.60 65.93
N ALA A 691 -34.06 -74.88 65.15
CA ALA A 691 -34.25 -76.12 64.43
C ALA A 691 -33.06 -76.46 63.51
N SER A 692 -32.63 -75.48 62.71
CA SER A 692 -31.53 -75.68 61.77
C SER A 692 -30.17 -75.84 62.46
N LYS A 693 -29.91 -75.10 63.54
CA LYS A 693 -28.66 -75.20 64.32
C LYS A 693 -28.57 -76.50 65.09
N VAL A 694 -29.65 -76.97 65.70
CA VAL A 694 -29.73 -78.28 66.36
C VAL A 694 -29.47 -79.40 65.34
N VAL A 695 -30.21 -79.43 64.23
CA VAL A 695 -30.02 -80.46 63.20
C VAL A 695 -28.61 -80.40 62.58
N ALA A 696 -28.04 -79.21 62.40
CA ALA A 696 -26.70 -79.03 61.86
C ALA A 696 -25.61 -79.46 62.87
N ALA A 697 -25.77 -79.14 64.15
CA ALA A 697 -24.86 -79.57 65.21
C ALA A 697 -24.86 -81.09 65.32
N GLU A 698 -26.03 -81.73 65.27
CA GLU A 698 -26.16 -83.19 65.27
C GLU A 698 -25.47 -83.80 64.07
N LYS A 699 -25.75 -83.32 62.86
CA LYS A 699 -25.08 -83.81 61.65
C LYS A 699 -23.56 -83.60 61.69
N ALA A 700 -23.11 -82.46 62.20
CA ALA A 700 -21.68 -82.15 62.29
C ALA A 700 -20.97 -83.06 63.31
N TYR A 701 -21.61 -83.33 64.45
CA TYR A 701 -21.14 -84.31 65.42
C TYR A 701 -21.02 -85.70 64.80
N GLN A 702 -22.03 -86.16 64.06
CA GLN A 702 -21.99 -87.49 63.45
C GLN A 702 -20.87 -87.70 62.42
N ASN A 703 -20.39 -86.62 61.80
CA ASN A 703 -19.31 -86.65 60.80
C ASN A 703 -17.90 -86.63 61.40
N LEU A 704 -17.77 -86.46 62.72
CA LEU A 704 -16.47 -86.52 63.39
C LEU A 704 -15.93 -87.96 63.41
N THR A 705 -14.61 -88.11 63.35
CA THR A 705 -13.95 -89.39 63.67
C THR A 705 -14.19 -89.74 65.14
N GLN A 706 -14.03 -91.01 65.53
CA GLN A 706 -14.27 -91.42 66.91
C GLN A 706 -13.44 -90.61 67.92
N LYS A 707 -12.14 -90.42 67.65
CA LYS A 707 -11.25 -89.58 68.47
C LYS A 707 -11.79 -88.15 68.61
N GLN A 708 -12.28 -87.55 67.52
CA GLN A 708 -12.85 -86.21 67.55
C GLN A 708 -14.21 -86.16 68.26
N LYS A 709 -15.04 -87.23 68.20
CA LYS A 709 -16.32 -87.31 68.94
C LYS A 709 -16.09 -87.38 70.44
N ASP A 710 -15.11 -88.19 70.86
CA ASP A 710 -14.73 -88.33 72.27
C ASP A 710 -14.24 -86.99 72.86
N ASP A 711 -13.65 -86.12 72.02
CA ASP A 711 -13.21 -84.77 72.40
C ASP A 711 -14.38 -83.74 72.47
N VAL A 712 -15.62 -84.07 72.09
CA VAL A 712 -16.81 -83.18 72.15
C VAL A 712 -17.69 -83.51 73.38
N TYR A 713 -17.33 -82.92 74.52
CA TYR A 713 -17.92 -83.27 75.83
C TYR A 713 -19.33 -82.71 76.13
N ASN A 714 -19.87 -81.81 75.31
CA ASN A 714 -21.16 -81.14 75.55
C ASN A 714 -22.37 -81.74 74.81
N TYR A 715 -22.21 -82.92 74.17
CA TYR A 715 -23.21 -83.52 73.29
C TYR A 715 -24.60 -83.78 73.90
N LYS A 716 -24.71 -84.02 75.21
CA LYS A 716 -26.01 -84.26 75.89
C LYS A 716 -27.03 -83.13 75.69
N LYS A 717 -26.56 -81.87 75.65
CA LYS A 717 -27.42 -80.68 75.42
C LYS A 717 -28.16 -80.74 74.08
N LEU A 718 -27.56 -81.40 73.09
CA LEU A 718 -28.09 -81.50 71.74
C LEU A 718 -29.16 -82.60 71.62
N GLN A 719 -29.00 -83.71 72.33
CA GLN A 719 -29.93 -84.85 72.27
C GLN A 719 -31.34 -84.50 72.76
N ASP A 720 -31.45 -83.70 73.83
CA ASP A 720 -32.74 -83.41 74.50
C ASP A 720 -33.69 -82.57 73.64
N VAL A 721 -33.16 -81.84 72.66
CA VAL A 721 -33.92 -80.89 71.84
C VAL A 721 -34.16 -81.35 70.40
N TYR A 722 -33.52 -82.44 69.99
CA TYR A 722 -33.45 -82.84 68.58
C TYR A 722 -34.81 -83.17 67.95
N LYS A 723 -35.69 -83.93 68.62
CA LYS A 723 -36.99 -84.35 68.05
C LYS A 723 -37.90 -83.16 67.73
N ALA A 724 -38.01 -82.21 68.66
CA ALA A 724 -38.81 -80.99 68.47
C ALA A 724 -38.19 -80.09 67.39
N ALA A 725 -36.86 -79.92 67.40
CA ALA A 725 -36.12 -79.17 66.38
C ALA A 725 -36.32 -79.73 64.97
N ASP A 726 -36.29 -81.05 64.81
CA ASP A 726 -36.50 -81.69 63.51
C ASP A 726 -37.93 -81.47 63.00
N LEU A 727 -38.95 -81.59 63.86
CA LEU A 727 -40.33 -81.31 63.45
C LEU A 727 -40.53 -79.83 63.06
N ILE A 728 -39.98 -78.88 63.84
CA ILE A 728 -40.01 -77.44 63.50
C ILE A 728 -39.40 -77.21 62.11
N ALA A 729 -38.25 -77.85 61.82
CA ALA A 729 -37.59 -77.73 60.52
C ALA A 729 -38.44 -78.27 59.36
N ARG A 730 -39.23 -79.34 59.58
CA ARG A 730 -40.10 -79.91 58.54
C ARG A 730 -41.38 -79.10 58.35
N ILE A 731 -41.97 -78.54 59.42
CA ILE A 731 -43.09 -77.60 59.33
C ILE A 731 -42.66 -76.33 58.56
N GLU A 732 -41.45 -75.83 58.84
CA GLU A 732 -40.90 -74.67 58.12
C GLU A 732 -40.68 -74.93 56.62
N LYS A 733 -40.45 -76.19 56.27
CA LYS A 733 -40.23 -76.64 54.90
C LYS A 733 -41.53 -77.04 54.18
N LEU A 734 -42.69 -76.95 54.83
CA LEU A 734 -43.97 -77.25 54.20
C LEU A 734 -44.14 -76.33 52.98
N LYS A 735 -44.18 -76.94 51.80
CA LYS A 735 -44.14 -76.21 50.53
C LYS A 735 -45.53 -76.12 49.90
N VAL A 736 -46.16 -74.97 50.08
CA VAL A 736 -47.44 -74.63 49.44
C VAL A 736 -47.31 -74.72 47.91
N GLY A 737 -48.23 -75.48 47.30
CA GLY A 737 -48.26 -75.75 45.85
C GLY A 737 -47.32 -76.86 45.36
N SER A 738 -46.70 -77.63 46.26
CA SER A 738 -46.05 -78.89 45.86
C SER A 738 -47.08 -79.97 45.53
N LYS A 739 -46.72 -80.97 44.70
CA LYS A 739 -47.62 -82.09 44.37
C LYS A 739 -48.04 -82.92 45.59
N THR A 740 -47.20 -82.90 46.63
CA THR A 740 -47.42 -83.59 47.90
C THR A 740 -47.94 -82.65 48.97
N PHE A 741 -48.22 -81.37 48.68
CA PHE A 741 -48.57 -80.37 49.68
C PHE A 741 -49.67 -80.85 50.63
N ASP A 742 -50.76 -81.40 50.09
CA ASP A 742 -51.87 -81.90 50.90
C ASP A 742 -51.48 -83.13 51.74
N ALA A 743 -50.64 -84.02 51.19
CA ALA A 743 -50.14 -85.19 51.90
C ALA A 743 -49.12 -84.81 53.00
N ASP A 744 -48.22 -83.87 52.72
CA ASP A 744 -47.19 -83.37 53.63
C ASP A 744 -47.82 -82.56 54.77
N LEU A 745 -48.80 -81.71 54.47
CA LEU A 745 -49.57 -80.95 55.45
C LEU A 745 -50.31 -81.90 56.40
N SER A 746 -50.99 -82.92 55.86
CA SER A 746 -51.69 -83.94 56.65
C SER A 746 -50.73 -84.76 57.53
N LYS A 747 -49.56 -85.11 57.01
CA LYS A 747 -48.54 -85.87 57.75
C LYS A 747 -47.92 -85.05 58.88
N LEU A 748 -47.53 -83.81 58.61
CA LEU A 748 -46.93 -82.92 59.61
C LEU A 748 -47.89 -82.61 60.75
N ARG A 749 -49.18 -82.43 60.43
CA ARG A 749 -50.23 -82.29 61.44
C ARG A 749 -50.29 -83.51 62.35
N SER A 750 -50.29 -84.71 61.77
CA SER A 750 -50.30 -85.98 62.53
C SER A 750 -49.06 -86.14 63.42
N GLU A 751 -47.86 -85.81 62.92
CA GLU A 751 -46.61 -85.88 63.68
C GLU A 751 -46.56 -84.86 64.84
N TYR A 752 -47.10 -83.65 64.63
CA TYR A 752 -47.27 -82.66 65.68
C TYR A 752 -48.22 -83.13 66.77
N ASP A 753 -49.35 -83.72 66.38
CA ASP A 753 -50.35 -84.22 67.33
C ASP A 753 -49.83 -85.37 68.19
N ALA A 754 -48.82 -86.13 67.72
CA ALA A 754 -48.20 -87.25 68.43
C ALA A 754 -47.14 -86.85 69.50
N LEU A 755 -46.68 -85.60 69.54
CA LEU A 755 -45.68 -85.13 70.53
C LEU A 755 -46.26 -85.03 71.96
N SER A 756 -45.40 -85.18 72.97
CA SER A 756 -45.75 -84.90 74.37
C SER A 756 -46.02 -83.41 74.63
N ALA A 757 -46.62 -83.05 75.76
CA ALA A 757 -46.93 -81.66 76.08
C ALA A 757 -45.67 -80.76 76.14
N ASP A 758 -44.59 -81.26 76.74
CA ASP A 758 -43.32 -80.54 76.84
C ASP A 758 -42.64 -80.41 75.47
N GLU A 759 -42.69 -81.45 74.64
CA GLU A 759 -42.15 -81.40 73.27
C GLU A 759 -42.98 -80.50 72.35
N LYS A 760 -44.32 -80.48 72.47
CA LYS A 760 -45.21 -79.57 71.74
C LYS A 760 -44.92 -78.11 72.09
N ALA A 761 -44.65 -77.82 73.36
CA ALA A 761 -44.26 -76.47 73.80
C ALA A 761 -42.94 -75.98 73.17
N LEU A 762 -42.09 -76.89 72.69
CA LEU A 762 -40.88 -76.55 71.95
C LEU A 762 -41.17 -76.21 70.47
N VAL A 763 -42.28 -76.68 69.88
CA VAL A 763 -42.64 -76.49 68.46
C VAL A 763 -43.42 -75.17 68.26
N HIS A 764 -42.68 -74.08 68.10
CA HIS A 764 -43.25 -72.73 68.07
C HIS A 764 -43.99 -72.37 66.77
N ASN A 765 -43.79 -73.10 65.66
CA ASN A 765 -44.33 -72.75 64.33
C ASN A 765 -45.57 -73.55 63.91
N ALA A 766 -46.29 -74.14 64.86
CA ALA A 766 -47.48 -74.95 64.58
C ALA A 766 -48.62 -74.18 63.88
N SER A 767 -48.71 -72.85 64.06
CA SER A 767 -49.73 -72.01 63.39
C SER A 767 -49.65 -72.03 61.86
N LYS A 768 -48.47 -72.31 61.30
CA LYS A 768 -48.27 -72.41 59.85
C LYS A 768 -49.04 -73.55 59.21
N LEU A 769 -49.34 -74.61 59.97
CA LEU A 769 -50.19 -75.69 59.50
C LEU A 769 -51.62 -75.19 59.31
N THR A 770 -52.15 -74.41 60.25
CA THR A 770 -53.49 -73.80 60.15
C THR A 770 -53.58 -72.79 59.00
N GLU A 771 -52.60 -71.90 58.83
CA GLU A 771 -52.58 -70.95 57.71
C GLU A 771 -52.53 -71.63 56.34
N ALA A 772 -51.83 -72.76 56.24
CA ALA A 772 -51.77 -73.57 55.03
C ALA A 772 -53.13 -74.20 54.68
N GLU A 773 -53.88 -74.62 55.70
CA GLU A 773 -55.24 -75.16 55.57
C GLU A 773 -56.23 -74.10 55.02
N ASP A 774 -56.19 -72.86 55.54
CA ASP A 774 -57.07 -71.76 55.11
C ASP A 774 -56.81 -71.29 53.66
N ASN A 775 -55.52 -71.19 53.28
CA ASN A 775 -55.13 -70.77 51.94
C ASN A 775 -55.62 -71.73 50.85
N ARG A 776 -55.77 -73.02 51.16
CA ARG A 776 -56.34 -74.03 50.26
C ARG A 776 -57.77 -73.69 49.87
N VAL A 777 -58.59 -73.27 50.85
CA VAL A 777 -60.02 -72.96 50.64
C VAL A 777 -60.22 -71.74 49.72
N LEU A 778 -59.38 -70.71 49.82
CA LEU A 778 -59.48 -69.51 48.98
C LEU A 778 -59.16 -69.79 47.50
N ALA A 779 -58.19 -70.67 47.24
CA ALA A 779 -57.80 -71.03 45.88
C ALA A 779 -58.89 -71.85 45.17
N GLU A 780 -59.58 -72.73 45.89
CA GLU A 780 -60.70 -73.53 45.36
C GLU A 780 -61.84 -72.64 44.81
N LYS A 781 -62.10 -71.47 45.41
CA LYS A 781 -63.09 -70.51 44.89
C LYS A 781 -62.73 -69.93 43.52
N VAL A 782 -61.45 -69.61 43.30
CA VAL A 782 -60.99 -69.07 42.00
C VAL A 782 -60.97 -70.15 40.93
N VAL A 783 -60.66 -71.39 41.30
CA VAL A 783 -60.77 -72.54 40.39
C VAL A 783 -62.19 -72.64 39.82
N ALA A 784 -63.23 -72.44 40.65
CA ALA A 784 -64.61 -72.46 40.19
C ALA A 784 -64.92 -71.36 39.15
N LEU A 785 -64.51 -70.11 39.39
CA LEU A 785 -64.73 -69.00 38.44
C LEU A 785 -64.05 -69.22 37.08
N ILE A 786 -62.86 -69.82 37.10
CA ILE A 786 -62.15 -70.16 35.85
C ILE A 786 -62.89 -71.25 35.07
N ASN A 787 -63.50 -72.22 35.76
CA ASN A 787 -64.31 -73.27 35.12
C ASN A 787 -65.59 -72.71 34.49
N GLU A 788 -66.12 -71.58 34.97
CA GLU A 788 -67.29 -70.91 34.38
C GLU A 788 -66.94 -70.05 33.16
N ALA A 789 -65.69 -69.60 33.04
CA ALA A 789 -65.21 -68.71 31.98
C ALA A 789 -64.76 -69.48 30.72
N VAL A 790 -65.64 -70.30 30.15
CA VAL A 790 -65.35 -71.16 28.97
C VAL A 790 -65.78 -70.53 27.63
N PRO A 791 -65.14 -70.91 26.51
CA PRO A 791 -65.55 -70.47 25.17
C PRO A 791 -67.04 -70.76 24.90
N ASN A 792 -67.74 -69.81 24.29
CA ASN A 792 -69.20 -69.82 24.03
C ASN A 792 -70.10 -69.61 25.26
N ALA A 793 -69.55 -69.38 26.46
CA ALA A 793 -70.37 -68.96 27.58
C ALA A 793 -71.11 -67.65 27.28
N GLU A 794 -72.34 -67.52 27.76
CA GLU A 794 -73.01 -66.22 27.76
C GLU A 794 -72.15 -65.21 28.53
N GLN A 795 -71.95 -64.02 27.96
CA GLN A 795 -71.05 -62.99 28.49
C GLN A 795 -69.61 -63.51 28.67
N TYR A 796 -69.12 -64.35 27.76
CA TYR A 796 -67.80 -64.98 27.83
C TYR A 796 -66.67 -64.00 28.18
N ILE A 797 -66.58 -62.86 27.48
CA ILE A 797 -65.54 -61.84 27.75
C ILE A 797 -65.67 -61.23 29.15
N ALA A 798 -66.90 -61.00 29.63
CA ALA A 798 -67.12 -60.47 30.98
C ALA A 798 -66.76 -61.49 32.07
N LYS A 799 -67.16 -62.76 31.92
CA LYS A 799 -66.80 -63.87 32.84
C LYS A 799 -65.29 -64.10 32.88
N LEU A 800 -64.64 -64.03 31.72
CA LEU A 800 -63.19 -64.15 31.61
C LEU A 800 -62.46 -63.02 32.36
N THR A 801 -62.97 -61.80 32.23
CA THR A 801 -62.45 -60.62 32.94
C THR A 801 -62.68 -60.73 34.45
N ALA A 802 -63.83 -61.25 34.89
CA ALA A 802 -64.14 -61.48 36.31
C ALA A 802 -63.26 -62.59 36.94
N ALA A 803 -63.07 -63.72 36.24
CA ALA A 803 -62.19 -64.80 36.69
C ALA A 803 -60.74 -64.31 36.82
N ARG A 804 -60.27 -63.47 35.88
CA ARG A 804 -58.96 -62.82 35.99
C ARG A 804 -58.87 -61.85 37.16
N ALA A 805 -59.90 -61.04 37.42
CA ALA A 805 -59.93 -60.15 38.57
C ALA A 805 -59.86 -60.94 39.91
N ALA A 806 -60.64 -62.01 40.04
CA ALA A 806 -60.64 -62.86 41.23
C ALA A 806 -59.30 -63.60 41.42
N TYR A 807 -58.71 -64.15 40.35
CA TYR A 807 -57.36 -64.71 40.42
C TYR A 807 -56.33 -63.64 40.83
N ASN A 808 -56.44 -62.42 40.31
CA ASN A 808 -55.50 -61.34 40.63
C ASN A 808 -55.58 -60.91 42.10
N ALA A 809 -56.75 -61.03 42.74
CA ALA A 809 -56.97 -60.68 44.15
C ALA A 809 -56.31 -61.67 45.14
N LEU A 810 -56.01 -62.91 44.73
CA LEU A 810 -55.28 -63.88 45.55
C LEU A 810 -53.81 -63.45 45.76
N ASP A 811 -53.24 -63.82 46.90
CA ASP A 811 -51.80 -63.66 47.12
C ASP A 811 -50.97 -64.71 46.35
N ALA A 812 -49.65 -64.56 46.35
CA ALA A 812 -48.75 -65.42 45.57
C ALA A 812 -48.75 -66.90 46.02
N THR A 813 -49.10 -67.16 47.29
CA THR A 813 -49.14 -68.50 47.88
C THR A 813 -50.46 -69.18 47.53
N GLN A 814 -51.57 -68.44 47.63
CA GLN A 814 -52.91 -68.87 47.23
C GLN A 814 -53.01 -69.12 45.71
N LYS A 815 -52.41 -68.25 44.88
CA LYS A 815 -52.39 -68.41 43.41
C LYS A 815 -51.78 -69.74 42.95
N LYS A 816 -50.80 -70.29 43.69
CA LYS A 816 -50.15 -71.58 43.38
C LYS A 816 -51.08 -72.78 43.59
N LEU A 817 -52.13 -72.60 44.38
CA LEU A 817 -53.12 -73.63 44.67
C LEU A 817 -54.28 -73.60 43.65
N VAL A 818 -54.35 -72.58 42.78
CA VAL A 818 -55.32 -72.53 41.67
C VAL A 818 -54.86 -73.45 40.54
N THR A 819 -55.49 -74.62 40.44
CA THR A 819 -55.04 -75.72 39.58
C THR A 819 -55.28 -75.48 38.09
N ASN A 820 -56.30 -74.69 37.73
CA ASN A 820 -56.76 -74.45 36.36
C ASN A 820 -56.42 -73.06 35.80
N ILE A 821 -55.45 -72.34 36.39
CA ILE A 821 -55.00 -71.02 35.87
C ILE A 821 -54.56 -71.06 34.40
N LYS A 822 -54.05 -72.21 33.94
CA LYS A 822 -53.69 -72.42 32.54
C LYS A 822 -54.89 -72.27 31.61
N ASP A 823 -56.07 -72.68 32.04
CA ASP A 823 -57.29 -72.61 31.26
C ASP A 823 -57.73 -71.15 31.11
N LEU A 824 -57.72 -70.38 32.20
CA LEU A 824 -57.94 -68.93 32.18
C LEU A 824 -56.99 -68.21 31.20
N THR A 825 -55.68 -68.48 31.29
CA THR A 825 -54.70 -67.89 30.38
C THR A 825 -54.88 -68.35 28.93
N THR A 826 -55.31 -69.59 28.71
CA THR A 826 -55.58 -70.13 27.36
C THR A 826 -56.79 -69.43 26.74
N HIS A 827 -57.86 -69.30 27.51
CA HIS A 827 -59.09 -68.61 27.13
C HIS A 827 -58.81 -67.13 26.81
N GLU A 828 -58.03 -66.42 27.64
CA GLU A 828 -57.61 -65.03 27.38
C GLU A 828 -56.73 -64.88 26.15
N LYS A 829 -55.80 -65.82 25.92
CA LYS A 829 -54.96 -65.79 24.73
C LYS A 829 -55.79 -65.95 23.46
N ALA A 830 -56.80 -66.81 23.50
CA ALA A 830 -57.68 -67.08 22.36
C ALA A 830 -58.46 -65.83 21.92
N VAL A 831 -58.78 -64.91 22.84
CA VAL A 831 -59.49 -63.65 22.54
C VAL A 831 -58.65 -62.40 22.82
N LYS A 832 -57.32 -62.54 22.88
CA LYS A 832 -56.42 -61.44 23.20
C LYS A 832 -56.59 -60.21 22.28
N PRO A 833 -56.77 -60.38 20.95
CA PRO A 833 -57.05 -59.25 20.06
C PRO A 833 -58.34 -58.49 20.42
N VAL A 834 -59.38 -59.23 20.83
CA VAL A 834 -60.68 -58.67 21.28
C VAL A 834 -60.51 -57.89 22.58
N LEU A 835 -59.93 -58.50 23.62
CA LEU A 835 -59.70 -57.87 24.92
C LEU A 835 -58.87 -56.59 24.81
N LYS A 836 -57.82 -56.62 23.97
CA LYS A 836 -56.97 -55.46 23.74
C LYS A 836 -57.72 -54.33 23.05
N LEU A 837 -58.49 -54.65 22.02
CA LEU A 837 -59.22 -53.64 21.28
C LEU A 837 -60.32 -52.99 22.12
N ASP A 838 -61.03 -53.75 22.96
CA ASP A 838 -62.03 -53.20 23.88
C ASP A 838 -61.43 -52.17 24.85
N ASP A 839 -60.26 -52.49 25.42
CA ASP A 839 -59.52 -51.56 26.29
C ASP A 839 -59.00 -50.34 25.51
N ASP A 840 -58.49 -50.55 24.29
CA ASP A 840 -58.02 -49.46 23.43
C ASP A 840 -59.19 -48.54 23.02
N ILE A 841 -60.40 -49.07 22.79
CA ILE A 841 -61.62 -48.30 22.48
C ILE A 841 -62.05 -47.42 23.66
N LEU A 842 -62.06 -47.96 24.89
CA LEU A 842 -62.44 -47.20 26.10
C LEU A 842 -61.51 -46.00 26.35
N LYS A 843 -60.25 -46.10 25.90
CA LYS A 843 -59.22 -45.06 26.04
C LYS A 843 -59.20 -44.03 24.90
N LEU A 844 -60.07 -44.17 23.90
CA LEU A 844 -60.20 -43.16 22.84
C LEU A 844 -60.92 -41.93 23.38
N ASP A 845 -60.21 -40.80 23.34
CA ASP A 845 -60.66 -39.51 23.87
C ASP A 845 -60.70 -38.47 22.74
N PRO A 846 -61.89 -38.05 22.29
CA PRO A 846 -62.08 -37.03 21.25
C PRO A 846 -61.60 -35.62 21.63
N SER A 847 -61.39 -35.33 22.92
CA SER A 847 -61.03 -33.98 23.40
C SER A 847 -59.67 -33.47 22.89
N ASN A 848 -58.84 -34.37 22.35
CA ASN A 848 -57.57 -34.05 21.73
C ASN A 848 -57.47 -34.66 20.33
N ALA A 849 -57.80 -33.88 19.30
CA ALA A 849 -57.82 -34.31 17.91
C ALA A 849 -56.53 -35.02 17.46
N LYS A 850 -55.34 -34.57 17.88
CA LYS A 850 -54.08 -35.18 17.42
C LYS A 850 -53.88 -36.60 17.94
N THR A 851 -54.10 -36.81 19.24
CA THR A 851 -53.96 -38.14 19.85
C THR A 851 -55.15 -39.03 19.48
N PHE A 852 -56.35 -38.44 19.37
CA PHE A 852 -57.55 -39.14 18.94
C PHE A 852 -57.42 -39.72 17.54
N LEU A 853 -57.05 -38.93 16.53
CA LEU A 853 -56.94 -39.37 15.13
C LEU A 853 -55.98 -40.56 14.95
N SER A 854 -54.83 -40.50 15.62
CA SER A 854 -53.81 -41.55 15.54
C SER A 854 -54.21 -42.82 16.28
N LYS A 855 -54.79 -42.70 17.48
CA LYS A 855 -55.26 -43.85 18.25
C LYS A 855 -56.51 -44.49 17.61
N PHE A 856 -57.43 -43.68 17.09
CA PHE A 856 -58.61 -44.17 16.37
C PHE A 856 -58.21 -44.96 15.13
N LYS A 857 -57.31 -44.45 14.27
CA LYS A 857 -56.75 -45.21 13.12
C LYS A 857 -56.10 -46.53 13.54
N SER A 858 -55.48 -46.55 14.73
CA SER A 858 -54.84 -47.76 15.25
C SER A 858 -55.86 -48.78 15.74
N ALA A 859 -56.91 -48.33 16.43
CA ALA A 859 -58.05 -49.14 16.82
C ALA A 859 -58.83 -49.64 15.59
N GLU A 860 -58.99 -48.83 14.55
CA GLU A 860 -59.68 -49.21 13.30
C GLU A 860 -58.93 -50.34 12.60
N LYS A 861 -57.60 -50.23 12.48
CA LYS A 861 -56.77 -51.33 11.95
C LYS A 861 -56.82 -52.59 12.81
N ALA A 862 -56.95 -52.47 14.12
CA ALA A 862 -57.09 -53.62 15.01
C ALA A 862 -58.46 -54.27 14.87
N TYR A 863 -59.52 -53.47 14.76
CA TYR A 863 -60.89 -53.89 14.46
C TYR A 863 -60.98 -54.62 13.12
N ASP A 864 -60.36 -54.07 12.07
CA ASP A 864 -60.35 -54.65 10.73
C ASP A 864 -59.66 -56.03 10.68
N LYS A 865 -58.69 -56.26 11.56
CA LYS A 865 -57.99 -57.54 11.68
C LYS A 865 -58.76 -58.60 12.44
N LEU A 866 -59.79 -58.24 13.21
CA LEU A 866 -60.66 -59.20 13.89
C LEU A 866 -61.59 -59.88 12.89
N SER A 867 -61.78 -61.19 13.06
CA SER A 867 -62.82 -61.96 12.38
C SER A 867 -64.22 -61.50 12.80
N ILE A 868 -65.24 -61.87 12.02
CA ILE A 868 -66.64 -61.51 12.29
C ILE A 868 -67.08 -62.00 13.68
N THR A 869 -66.69 -63.23 14.04
CA THR A 869 -66.98 -63.81 15.37
C THR A 869 -66.27 -63.05 16.48
N GLU A 870 -65.02 -62.65 16.30
CA GLU A 870 -64.26 -61.86 17.28
C GLU A 870 -64.83 -60.45 17.46
N ARG A 871 -65.31 -59.81 16.39
CA ARG A 871 -65.99 -58.50 16.49
C ARG A 871 -67.29 -58.59 17.28
N GLY A 872 -68.01 -59.71 17.18
CA GLY A 872 -69.21 -59.98 17.97
C GLY A 872 -68.95 -60.19 19.47
N LEU A 873 -67.68 -60.35 19.87
CA LEU A 873 -67.27 -60.46 21.27
C LEU A 873 -66.86 -59.11 21.89
N LEU A 874 -66.71 -58.05 21.09
CA LEU A 874 -66.33 -56.73 21.59
C LEU A 874 -67.44 -56.12 22.42
N LEU A 875 -67.12 -55.73 23.64
CA LEU A 875 -68.04 -55.04 24.54
C LEU A 875 -68.33 -53.60 24.09
N ASN A 876 -67.37 -52.94 23.42
CA ASN A 876 -67.45 -51.50 23.12
C ASN A 876 -67.56 -51.19 21.60
N VAL A 877 -67.99 -52.16 20.79
CA VAL A 877 -68.04 -52.00 19.32
C VAL A 877 -68.99 -50.90 18.86
N GLU A 878 -70.17 -50.76 19.48
CA GLU A 878 -71.16 -49.75 19.10
C GLU A 878 -70.62 -48.32 19.25
N LYS A 879 -69.92 -48.07 20.36
CA LYS A 879 -69.22 -46.80 20.61
C LYS A 879 -68.14 -46.52 19.58
N PHE A 880 -67.38 -47.56 19.18
CA PHE A 880 -66.30 -47.44 18.22
C PHE A 880 -66.79 -47.18 16.79
N THR A 881 -67.77 -47.94 16.30
CA THR A 881 -68.25 -47.84 14.91
C THR A 881 -69.27 -46.74 14.68
N GLY A 882 -69.95 -46.28 15.73
CA GLY A 882 -70.93 -45.19 15.69
C GLY A 882 -70.33 -43.84 16.04
N GLU A 883 -70.41 -43.46 17.33
CA GLU A 883 -70.01 -42.16 17.87
C GLU A 883 -68.58 -41.77 17.46
N LEU A 884 -67.59 -42.57 17.86
CA LEU A 884 -66.18 -42.21 17.71
C LEU A 884 -65.77 -42.12 16.23
N ARG A 885 -66.34 -42.98 15.36
CA ARG A 885 -66.08 -42.95 13.92
C ARG A 885 -66.61 -41.69 13.25
N THR A 886 -67.76 -41.20 13.71
CA THR A 886 -68.40 -39.99 13.20
C THR A 886 -67.57 -38.76 13.54
N ILE A 887 -67.14 -38.65 14.80
CA ILE A 887 -66.23 -37.58 15.27
C ILE A 887 -64.89 -37.63 14.53
N TYR A 888 -64.33 -38.83 14.37
CA TYR A 888 -63.05 -39.04 13.68
C TYR A 888 -63.06 -38.53 12.23
N LYS A 889 -64.12 -38.81 11.45
CA LYS A 889 -64.20 -38.35 10.04
C LYS A 889 -64.11 -36.83 9.91
N VAL A 890 -64.80 -36.10 10.78
CA VAL A 890 -64.81 -34.63 10.77
C VAL A 890 -63.48 -34.08 11.26
N ALA A 891 -62.95 -34.62 12.36
CA ALA A 891 -61.64 -34.21 12.88
C ALA A 891 -60.52 -34.47 11.85
N ASP A 892 -60.54 -35.59 11.12
CA ASP A 892 -59.53 -35.94 10.11
C ASP A 892 -59.66 -35.04 8.87
N ALA A 893 -60.88 -34.70 8.45
CA ALA A 893 -61.13 -33.77 7.36
C ALA A 893 -60.55 -32.38 7.66
N ILE A 894 -60.82 -31.84 8.86
CA ILE A 894 -60.26 -30.56 9.31
C ILE A 894 -58.73 -30.63 9.37
N ASN A 895 -58.17 -31.71 9.96
CA ASN A 895 -56.73 -31.88 10.10
C ASN A 895 -56.00 -32.10 8.76
N SER A 896 -56.72 -32.57 7.74
CA SER A 896 -56.16 -32.84 6.41
C SER A 896 -56.13 -31.61 5.50
N VAL A 897 -56.78 -30.51 5.89
CA VAL A 897 -56.73 -29.25 5.15
C VAL A 897 -55.30 -28.70 5.15
N LYS A 898 -54.72 -28.54 3.95
CA LYS A 898 -53.37 -27.99 3.78
C LYS A 898 -53.45 -26.60 3.18
N ALA A 899 -53.03 -25.59 3.95
CA ALA A 899 -52.96 -24.19 3.49
C ALA A 899 -52.08 -23.97 2.24
N SER A 900 -51.15 -24.90 1.96
CA SER A 900 -50.29 -24.86 0.77
C SER A 900 -50.88 -25.57 -0.45
N SER A 901 -52.02 -26.28 -0.31
CA SER A 901 -52.63 -27.05 -1.40
C SER A 901 -53.29 -26.14 -2.42
N LYS A 902 -53.27 -26.55 -3.71
CA LYS A 902 -54.05 -25.89 -4.77
C LYS A 902 -55.56 -26.06 -4.56
N THR A 903 -55.97 -27.08 -3.82
CA THR A 903 -57.36 -27.37 -3.44
C THR A 903 -57.76 -26.73 -2.12
N PHE A 904 -56.90 -25.93 -1.48
CA PHE A 904 -57.10 -25.40 -0.12
C PHE A 904 -58.51 -24.80 0.09
N VAL A 905 -58.99 -23.97 -0.83
CA VAL A 905 -60.34 -23.37 -0.75
C VAL A 905 -61.45 -24.43 -0.80
N ALA A 906 -61.31 -25.44 -1.66
CA ALA A 906 -62.27 -26.54 -1.79
C ALA A 906 -62.25 -27.47 -0.57
N ASP A 907 -61.06 -27.76 -0.03
CA ASP A 907 -60.85 -28.64 1.12
C ASP A 907 -61.45 -28.01 2.40
N VAL A 908 -61.28 -26.70 2.59
CA VAL A 908 -61.90 -25.94 3.69
C VAL A 908 -63.42 -26.00 3.63
N LYS A 909 -64.00 -25.78 2.45
CA LYS A 909 -65.45 -25.84 2.24
C LYS A 909 -66.00 -27.25 2.51
N ALA A 910 -65.28 -28.29 2.08
CA ALA A 910 -65.66 -29.68 2.34
C ALA A 910 -65.59 -30.04 3.83
N ALA A 911 -64.54 -29.61 4.53
CA ALA A 911 -64.42 -29.84 5.98
C ALA A 911 -65.52 -29.13 6.78
N ARG A 912 -65.91 -27.91 6.38
CA ARG A 912 -67.05 -27.20 7.01
C ARG A 912 -68.38 -27.91 6.79
N ALA A 913 -68.66 -28.37 5.57
CA ALA A 913 -69.89 -29.11 5.31
C ALA A 913 -70.01 -30.39 6.17
N LEU A 914 -68.91 -31.12 6.36
CA LEU A 914 -68.86 -32.30 7.23
C LEU A 914 -69.06 -31.95 8.71
N TYR A 915 -68.53 -30.82 9.17
CA TYR A 915 -68.74 -30.34 10.54
C TYR A 915 -70.20 -29.90 10.77
N ASP A 916 -70.81 -29.21 9.81
CA ASP A 916 -72.17 -28.69 9.93
C ASP A 916 -73.23 -29.81 9.99
N ASP A 917 -72.96 -30.97 9.41
CA ASP A 917 -73.82 -32.17 9.42
C ASP A 917 -73.81 -32.93 10.77
N LEU A 918 -72.90 -32.60 11.71
CA LEU A 918 -72.85 -33.23 13.03
C LEU A 918 -73.97 -32.78 13.98
N SER A 919 -74.39 -33.70 14.87
CA SER A 919 -75.27 -33.36 16.01
C SER A 919 -74.59 -32.39 16.99
N PRO A 920 -75.36 -31.60 17.78
CA PRO A 920 -74.79 -30.67 18.75
C PRO A 920 -73.83 -31.33 19.76
N GLU A 921 -74.17 -32.54 20.21
CA GLU A 921 -73.35 -33.31 21.15
C GLU A 921 -71.99 -33.70 20.56
N TYR A 922 -71.94 -34.08 19.28
CA TYR A 922 -70.69 -34.45 18.60
C TYR A 922 -69.89 -33.23 18.15
N LYS A 923 -70.54 -32.12 17.79
CA LYS A 923 -69.88 -30.83 17.47
C LYS A 923 -69.01 -30.35 18.64
N ALA A 924 -69.53 -30.45 19.87
CA ALA A 924 -68.79 -30.07 21.09
C ALA A 924 -67.52 -30.91 21.31
N GLN A 925 -67.45 -32.11 20.74
CA GLN A 925 -66.29 -33.01 20.84
C GLN A 925 -65.24 -32.76 19.74
N ILE A 926 -65.50 -31.90 18.74
CA ILE A 926 -64.53 -31.56 17.68
C ILE A 926 -63.50 -30.55 18.21
N SER A 927 -62.43 -31.06 18.80
CA SER A 927 -61.43 -30.22 19.46
C SER A 927 -60.59 -29.34 18.51
N ASN A 928 -60.62 -29.60 17.19
CA ASN A 928 -59.86 -28.87 16.17
C ASN A 928 -60.72 -27.90 15.34
N LEU A 929 -61.93 -27.56 15.79
CA LEU A 929 -62.80 -26.59 15.10
C LEU A 929 -62.10 -25.25 14.82
N SER A 930 -61.31 -24.74 15.77
CA SER A 930 -60.57 -23.49 15.61
C SER A 930 -59.57 -23.53 14.45
N VAL A 931 -59.08 -24.72 14.05
CA VAL A 931 -58.22 -24.88 12.88
C VAL A 931 -59.01 -24.63 11.60
N LEU A 932 -60.25 -25.13 11.52
CA LEU A 932 -61.15 -24.90 10.39
C LEU A 932 -61.52 -23.41 10.27
N GLU A 933 -61.91 -22.78 11.38
CA GLU A 933 -62.27 -21.34 11.41
C GLU A 933 -61.10 -20.46 10.95
N ASN A 934 -59.87 -20.79 11.37
CA ASN A 934 -58.67 -20.10 10.90
C ASN A 934 -58.44 -20.29 9.40
N HIS A 935 -58.68 -21.50 8.87
CA HIS A 935 -58.55 -21.72 7.43
C HIS A 935 -59.59 -20.94 6.62
N GLU A 936 -60.82 -20.79 7.11
CA GLU A 936 -61.86 -19.99 6.46
C GLU A 936 -61.54 -18.51 6.42
N LEU A 937 -61.01 -17.96 7.52
CA LEU A 937 -60.51 -16.58 7.56
C LEU A 937 -59.40 -16.38 6.52
N ASN A 938 -58.55 -17.38 6.32
CA ASN A 938 -57.47 -17.32 5.33
C ASN A 938 -57.99 -17.34 3.89
N VAL A 939 -59.04 -18.12 3.61
CA VAL A 939 -59.74 -18.15 2.31
C VAL A 939 -60.35 -16.78 1.98
N LEU A 940 -61.05 -16.16 2.94
CA LEU A 940 -61.64 -14.82 2.80
C LEU A 940 -60.58 -13.73 2.52
N GLY A 941 -59.40 -13.84 3.14
CA GLY A 941 -58.28 -12.93 2.90
C GLY A 941 -57.76 -12.95 1.45
N GLY A 942 -57.69 -14.13 0.84
CA GLY A 942 -57.26 -14.30 -0.55
C GLY A 942 -58.26 -13.75 -1.58
N GLN A 943 -59.56 -14.01 -1.35
CA GLN A 943 -60.63 -13.55 -2.24
C GLN A 943 -60.68 -12.02 -2.40
N LYS A 944 -60.36 -11.26 -1.35
CA LYS A 944 -60.28 -9.79 -1.42
C LYS A 944 -59.23 -9.29 -2.41
N VAL A 945 -58.11 -10.01 -2.54
CA VAL A 945 -57.05 -9.65 -3.49
C VAL A 945 -57.43 -10.04 -4.91
N ASP A 946 -58.10 -11.18 -5.10
CA ASP A 946 -58.65 -11.57 -6.41
C ASP A 946 -59.64 -10.53 -6.94
N GLN A 947 -60.50 -9.98 -6.08
CA GLN A 947 -61.41 -8.88 -6.46
C GLN A 947 -60.68 -7.64 -6.96
N LEU A 948 -59.57 -7.25 -6.32
CA LEU A 948 -58.75 -6.11 -6.77
C LEU A 948 -58.11 -6.39 -8.15
N ILE A 949 -57.71 -7.63 -8.41
CA ILE A 949 -57.11 -8.05 -9.68
C ILE A 949 -58.16 -8.06 -10.80
N GLN A 950 -59.37 -8.55 -10.52
CA GLN A 950 -60.49 -8.52 -11.48
C GLN A 950 -60.86 -7.08 -11.87
N ALA A 951 -60.86 -6.16 -10.91
CA ALA A 951 -61.17 -4.75 -11.14
C ALA A 951 -60.17 -4.03 -12.07
N LEU A 952 -58.95 -4.57 -12.28
CA LEU A 952 -57.97 -4.01 -13.21
C LEU A 952 -58.50 -3.95 -14.65
N GLY A 953 -59.33 -4.93 -15.06
CA GLY A 953 -59.89 -5.01 -16.41
C GLY A 953 -60.80 -3.83 -16.78
N SER A 954 -61.38 -3.16 -15.79
CA SER A 954 -62.29 -2.01 -15.95
C SER A 954 -61.68 -0.70 -15.43
N THR A 955 -60.37 -0.67 -15.16
CA THR A 955 -59.69 0.52 -14.64
C THR A 955 -59.31 1.48 -15.77
N GLU A 956 -59.57 2.78 -15.55
CA GLU A 956 -59.15 3.85 -16.47
C GLU A 956 -57.64 3.81 -16.75
N PRO A 957 -57.17 4.02 -18.00
CA PRO A 957 -55.76 3.90 -18.37
C PRO A 957 -54.79 4.67 -17.46
N THR A 958 -55.18 5.87 -17.01
CA THR A 958 -54.36 6.74 -16.15
C THR A 958 -54.23 6.23 -14.71
N GLN A 959 -55.15 5.37 -14.26
CA GLN A 959 -55.14 4.77 -12.92
C GLN A 959 -54.62 3.33 -12.91
N PHE A 960 -54.47 2.71 -14.08
CA PHE A 960 -54.15 1.30 -14.24
C PHE A 960 -52.86 0.89 -13.50
N ILE A 961 -51.76 1.64 -13.67
CA ILE A 961 -50.49 1.37 -12.99
C ILE A 961 -50.65 1.45 -11.45
N THR A 962 -51.39 2.45 -10.96
CA THR A 962 -51.65 2.63 -9.53
C THR A 962 -52.46 1.47 -8.96
N LYS A 963 -53.51 1.04 -9.66
CA LYS A 963 -54.35 -0.09 -9.23
C LYS A 963 -53.60 -1.43 -9.28
N VAL A 964 -52.72 -1.65 -10.26
CA VAL A 964 -51.81 -2.81 -10.29
C VAL A 964 -50.89 -2.80 -9.05
N LYS A 965 -50.36 -1.64 -8.63
CA LYS A 965 -49.56 -1.51 -7.41
C LYS A 965 -50.37 -1.76 -6.14
N GLU A 966 -51.58 -1.21 -6.05
CA GLU A 966 -52.49 -1.44 -4.92
C GLU A 966 -52.81 -2.93 -4.75
N ALA A 967 -53.15 -3.62 -5.84
CA ALA A 967 -53.38 -5.07 -5.84
C ALA A 967 -52.13 -5.84 -5.37
N ARG A 968 -50.92 -5.42 -5.78
CA ARG A 968 -49.67 -6.04 -5.29
C ARG A 968 -49.38 -5.75 -3.83
N VAL A 969 -49.67 -4.55 -3.33
CA VAL A 969 -49.50 -4.21 -1.91
C VAL A 969 -50.47 -5.04 -1.07
N ALA A 970 -51.74 -5.14 -1.48
CA ALA A 970 -52.73 -5.98 -0.83
C ALA A 970 -52.30 -7.47 -0.83
N PHE A 971 -51.82 -7.99 -1.96
CA PHE A 971 -51.24 -9.34 -2.05
C PHE A 971 -50.05 -9.53 -1.10
N LYS A 972 -49.12 -8.57 -1.03
CA LYS A 972 -47.94 -8.66 -0.15
C LYS A 972 -48.30 -8.64 1.32
N ALA A 973 -49.31 -7.88 1.71
CA ALA A 973 -49.81 -7.76 3.08
C ALA A 973 -50.49 -9.05 3.60
N LEU A 974 -50.86 -9.98 2.71
CA LEU A 974 -51.42 -11.27 3.11
C LEU A 974 -50.38 -12.19 3.79
N SER A 975 -50.85 -12.98 4.75
CA SER A 975 -50.07 -14.08 5.35
C SER A 975 -49.70 -15.13 4.29
N SER A 976 -48.72 -15.99 4.57
CA SER A 976 -48.32 -17.08 3.65
C SER A 976 -49.48 -18.02 3.29
N ALA A 977 -50.39 -18.28 4.23
CA ALA A 977 -51.62 -19.04 4.01
C ALA A 977 -52.62 -18.27 3.12
N ASN A 978 -52.83 -16.98 3.39
CA ASN A 978 -53.81 -16.16 2.64
C ASN A 978 -53.35 -15.92 1.20
N LYS A 979 -52.04 -15.81 0.96
CA LYS A 979 -51.46 -15.67 -0.39
C LYS A 979 -51.80 -16.86 -1.30
N LYS A 980 -51.99 -18.06 -0.75
CA LYS A 980 -52.37 -19.27 -1.51
C LYS A 980 -53.87 -19.34 -1.82
N ALA A 981 -54.69 -18.58 -1.11
CA ALA A 981 -56.10 -18.39 -1.43
C ALA A 981 -56.33 -17.32 -2.52
N VAL A 982 -55.29 -16.64 -3.00
CA VAL A 982 -55.35 -15.73 -4.16
C VAL A 982 -55.23 -16.55 -5.43
N THR A 983 -56.34 -16.72 -6.12
CA THR A 983 -56.42 -17.53 -7.34
C THR A 983 -55.88 -16.81 -8.58
N LEU A 984 -55.81 -15.46 -8.56
CA LEU A 984 -55.42 -14.62 -9.70
C LEU A 984 -53.99 -14.04 -9.59
N GLU A 985 -53.11 -14.66 -8.79
CA GLU A 985 -51.73 -14.17 -8.60
C GLU A 985 -50.93 -14.15 -9.92
N ALA A 986 -51.17 -15.12 -10.80
CA ALA A 986 -50.48 -15.23 -12.08
C ALA A 986 -50.83 -14.05 -13.00
N GLU A 987 -52.10 -13.66 -13.01
CA GLU A 987 -52.66 -12.53 -13.72
C GLU A 987 -52.06 -11.22 -13.19
N LEU A 988 -51.97 -11.04 -11.86
CA LEU A 988 -51.31 -9.88 -11.26
C LEU A 988 -49.84 -9.75 -11.69
N LYS A 989 -49.08 -10.86 -11.67
CA LYS A 989 -47.68 -10.88 -12.14
C LYS A 989 -47.55 -10.53 -13.62
N ALA A 990 -48.48 -11.01 -14.44
CA ALA A 990 -48.50 -10.68 -15.86
C ALA A 990 -48.75 -9.18 -16.07
N GLN A 991 -49.71 -8.58 -15.35
CA GLN A 991 -50.00 -7.15 -15.44
C GLN A 991 -48.81 -6.28 -14.97
N GLU A 992 -48.15 -6.66 -13.87
CA GLU A 992 -46.95 -5.95 -13.40
C GLU A 992 -45.80 -5.97 -14.41
N LYS A 993 -45.55 -7.14 -15.02
CA LYS A 993 -44.52 -7.26 -16.05
C LYS A 993 -44.87 -6.40 -17.27
N TYR A 994 -46.15 -6.33 -17.61
CA TYR A 994 -46.65 -5.56 -18.74
C TYR A 994 -46.51 -4.04 -18.53
N VAL A 995 -46.72 -3.52 -17.32
CA VAL A 995 -46.61 -2.07 -17.04
C VAL A 995 -45.19 -1.59 -16.71
N LYS A 996 -44.26 -2.49 -16.36
CA LYS A 996 -42.89 -2.13 -15.97
C LYS A 996 -42.13 -1.25 -16.98
N PRO A 997 -42.19 -1.51 -18.31
CA PRO A 997 -41.62 -0.61 -19.31
C PRO A 997 -42.25 0.80 -19.28
N VAL A 998 -43.54 0.90 -18.96
CA VAL A 998 -44.28 2.16 -18.85
C VAL A 998 -43.81 2.97 -17.64
N GLU A 999 -43.67 2.33 -16.49
CA GLU A 999 -43.17 2.98 -15.27
C GLU A 999 -41.78 3.60 -15.49
N LYS A 1000 -40.91 2.86 -16.18
CA LYS A 1000 -39.57 3.33 -16.53
C LYS A 1000 -39.65 4.61 -17.38
N VAL A 1001 -40.54 4.65 -18.38
CA VAL A 1001 -40.74 5.81 -19.24
C VAL A 1001 -41.30 7.00 -18.45
N ILE A 1002 -42.28 6.79 -17.56
CA ILE A 1002 -42.82 7.83 -16.68
C ILE A 1002 -41.68 8.49 -15.88
N THR A 1003 -40.81 7.70 -15.25
CA THR A 1003 -39.66 8.24 -14.51
C THR A 1003 -38.65 8.96 -15.41
N GLU A 1004 -38.37 8.44 -16.60
CA GLU A 1004 -37.46 9.10 -17.56
C GLU A 1004 -38.02 10.44 -18.04
N ILE A 1005 -39.34 10.56 -18.23
CA ILE A 1005 -40.04 11.81 -18.57
C ILE A 1005 -40.00 12.81 -17.40
N GLU A 1006 -40.18 12.35 -16.15
CA GLU A 1006 -40.03 13.21 -14.96
C GLU A 1006 -38.62 13.81 -14.84
N GLY A 1007 -37.59 13.08 -15.30
CA GLY A 1007 -36.21 13.53 -15.27
C GLY A 1007 -35.83 14.60 -16.31
N LEU A 1008 -36.70 14.90 -17.29
CA LEU A 1008 -36.41 15.84 -18.40
C LEU A 1008 -36.15 17.28 -17.95
N THR A 1009 -36.48 17.65 -16.70
CA THR A 1009 -36.30 18.99 -16.15
C THR A 1009 -34.96 19.19 -15.44
N ASN A 1010 -34.07 18.19 -15.39
CA ASN A 1010 -32.79 18.31 -14.69
C ASN A 1010 -31.78 19.17 -15.49
N PRO A 1011 -31.44 20.39 -15.03
CA PRO A 1011 -30.59 21.33 -15.77
C PRO A 1011 -29.12 20.89 -15.83
N LYS A 1012 -28.71 19.90 -15.02
CA LYS A 1012 -27.32 19.39 -14.99
C LYS A 1012 -26.99 18.47 -16.17
N ASN A 1013 -28.00 17.99 -16.89
CA ASN A 1013 -27.83 17.03 -17.97
C ASN A 1013 -28.24 17.64 -19.31
N ASN A 1014 -27.53 17.29 -20.39
CA ASN A 1014 -27.83 17.78 -21.74
C ASN A 1014 -29.27 17.38 -22.14
N LEU A 1015 -30.12 18.39 -22.38
CA LEU A 1015 -31.55 18.21 -22.65
C LEU A 1015 -31.80 17.32 -23.89
N SER A 1016 -30.99 17.47 -24.93
CA SER A 1016 -31.07 16.67 -26.16
C SER A 1016 -30.81 15.18 -25.92
N LYS A 1017 -29.81 14.84 -25.09
CA LYS A 1017 -29.55 13.44 -24.69
C LYS A 1017 -30.68 12.84 -23.85
N GLN A 1018 -31.28 13.62 -22.95
CA GLN A 1018 -32.39 13.16 -22.11
C GLN A 1018 -33.65 12.93 -22.96
N PHE A 1019 -33.94 13.83 -23.89
CA PHE A 1019 -35.04 13.70 -24.84
C PHE A 1019 -34.89 12.46 -25.74
N ALA A 1020 -33.71 12.23 -26.32
CA ALA A 1020 -33.44 11.05 -27.15
C ALA A 1020 -33.60 9.73 -26.38
N LYS A 1021 -33.23 9.71 -25.09
CA LYS A 1021 -33.42 8.54 -24.21
C LYS A 1021 -34.90 8.24 -24.00
N VAL A 1022 -35.70 9.25 -23.67
CA VAL A 1022 -37.16 9.10 -23.52
C VAL A 1022 -37.80 8.64 -24.83
N ASN A 1023 -37.42 9.22 -25.98
CA ASN A 1023 -37.93 8.83 -27.29
C ASN A 1023 -37.69 7.34 -27.58
N THR A 1024 -36.45 6.89 -27.35
CA THR A 1024 -36.05 5.49 -27.59
C THR A 1024 -36.81 4.53 -26.68
N SER A 1025 -37.11 4.94 -25.44
CA SER A 1025 -37.92 4.14 -24.52
C SER A 1025 -39.41 4.15 -24.91
N LEU A 1026 -39.96 5.27 -25.41
CA LEU A 1026 -41.35 5.38 -25.90
C LEU A 1026 -41.61 4.52 -27.14
N GLN A 1027 -40.65 4.42 -28.06
CA GLN A 1027 -40.73 3.58 -29.26
C GLN A 1027 -40.84 2.08 -28.94
N LYS A 1028 -40.40 1.66 -27.76
CA LYS A 1028 -40.43 0.25 -27.32
C LYS A 1028 -41.75 -0.16 -26.67
N LEU A 1029 -42.67 0.78 -26.45
CA LEU A 1029 -43.99 0.53 -25.88
C LEU A 1029 -45.01 0.23 -26.99
N ASP A 1030 -46.05 -0.53 -26.66
CA ASP A 1030 -47.25 -0.64 -27.50
C ASP A 1030 -48.25 0.50 -27.23
N ASP A 1031 -49.34 0.57 -28.01
CA ASP A 1031 -50.32 1.67 -27.92
C ASP A 1031 -51.05 1.72 -26.57
N LYS A 1032 -51.32 0.56 -25.96
CA LYS A 1032 -52.00 0.47 -24.68
C LYS A 1032 -51.05 0.81 -23.52
N GLN A 1033 -49.79 0.40 -23.62
CA GLN A 1033 -48.72 0.81 -22.71
C GLN A 1033 -48.47 2.31 -22.78
N ARG A 1034 -48.57 2.93 -23.96
CA ARG A 1034 -48.47 4.40 -24.10
C ARG A 1034 -49.64 5.13 -23.43
N SER A 1035 -50.86 4.61 -23.51
CA SER A 1035 -52.02 5.24 -22.87
C SER A 1035 -51.98 5.20 -21.33
N TYR A 1036 -51.14 4.34 -20.74
CA TYR A 1036 -50.87 4.29 -19.30
C TYR A 1036 -49.87 5.35 -18.82
N ILE A 1037 -49.22 6.10 -19.71
CA ILE A 1037 -48.24 7.13 -19.35
C ILE A 1037 -48.98 8.41 -18.94
N THR A 1038 -48.95 8.72 -17.65
CA THR A 1038 -49.70 9.85 -17.08
C THR A 1038 -49.04 11.22 -17.29
N ASN A 1039 -47.76 11.26 -17.65
CA ASN A 1039 -46.97 12.49 -17.73
C ASN A 1039 -46.44 12.81 -19.15
N ILE A 1040 -46.97 12.15 -20.18
CA ILE A 1040 -46.49 12.23 -21.57
C ILE A 1040 -46.47 13.65 -22.13
N GLU A 1041 -47.37 14.52 -21.68
CA GLU A 1041 -47.45 15.92 -22.10
C GLU A 1041 -46.15 16.71 -21.81
N LYS A 1042 -45.41 16.35 -20.74
CA LYS A 1042 -44.13 16.99 -20.41
C LYS A 1042 -43.04 16.72 -21.46
N TYR A 1043 -43.14 15.61 -22.18
CA TYR A 1043 -42.20 15.22 -23.23
C TYR A 1043 -42.45 15.99 -24.54
N SER A 1044 -43.71 16.08 -25.00
CA SER A 1044 -44.05 16.77 -26.25
C SER A 1044 -43.67 18.26 -26.25
N ASN A 1045 -43.77 18.93 -25.10
CA ASN A 1045 -43.45 20.35 -24.92
C ASN A 1045 -41.95 20.69 -24.94
N LEU A 1046 -41.06 19.74 -25.21
CA LEU A 1046 -39.59 19.92 -25.20
C LEU A 1046 -38.91 19.61 -26.54
N SER A 1047 -39.63 19.08 -27.54
CA SER A 1047 -39.04 18.74 -28.85
C SER A 1047 -38.52 19.97 -29.58
N ASN A 1048 -39.34 21.04 -29.61
CA ASN A 1048 -38.95 22.32 -30.24
C ASN A 1048 -37.82 23.00 -29.45
N VAL A 1049 -37.89 22.98 -28.12
CA VAL A 1049 -36.85 23.51 -27.21
C VAL A 1049 -35.50 22.83 -27.48
N THR A 1050 -35.50 21.52 -27.69
CA THR A 1050 -34.29 20.72 -27.95
C THR A 1050 -33.67 21.08 -29.31
N HIS A 1051 -34.49 21.23 -30.36
CA HIS A 1051 -33.99 21.61 -31.68
C HIS A 1051 -33.26 22.96 -31.65
N VAL A 1052 -33.84 23.93 -30.94
CA VAL A 1052 -33.23 25.26 -30.75
C VAL A 1052 -31.95 25.18 -29.94
N TYR A 1053 -31.94 24.41 -28.85
CA TYR A 1053 -30.74 24.18 -28.04
C TYR A 1053 -29.57 23.65 -28.90
N ASP A 1054 -29.81 22.68 -29.77
CA ASP A 1054 -28.77 22.08 -30.62
C ASP A 1054 -28.26 23.05 -31.70
N LEU A 1055 -29.13 23.92 -32.24
CA LEU A 1055 -28.72 24.97 -33.18
C LEU A 1055 -27.80 26.00 -32.51
N ILE A 1056 -28.13 26.42 -31.28
CA ILE A 1056 -27.32 27.37 -30.51
C ILE A 1056 -25.95 26.78 -30.16
N GLU A 1057 -25.90 25.50 -29.79
CA GLU A 1057 -24.64 24.83 -29.39
C GLU A 1057 -23.64 24.72 -30.56
N LYS A 1058 -24.12 24.73 -31.79
CA LYS A 1058 -23.29 24.62 -33.01
C LYS A 1058 -22.72 25.96 -33.48
N LEU A 1059 -23.10 27.09 -32.85
CA LEU A 1059 -22.60 28.41 -33.22
C LEU A 1059 -21.09 28.54 -32.91
N LYS A 1060 -20.29 28.85 -33.93
CA LYS A 1060 -18.84 29.01 -33.82
C LYS A 1060 -18.39 30.31 -34.48
N PRO A 1061 -17.81 31.27 -33.74
CA PRO A 1061 -17.36 32.58 -34.26
C PRO A 1061 -16.45 32.54 -35.50
N ASN A 1062 -15.68 31.46 -35.65
CA ASN A 1062 -14.72 31.31 -36.75
C ASN A 1062 -15.35 30.68 -38.02
N ASP A 1063 -16.61 30.26 -37.95
CA ASP A 1063 -17.31 29.65 -39.08
C ASP A 1063 -17.58 30.69 -40.17
N ARG A 1064 -17.37 30.31 -41.43
CA ARG A 1064 -17.67 31.14 -42.59
C ARG A 1064 -19.14 31.55 -42.64
N TYR A 1065 -20.04 30.69 -42.17
CA TYR A 1065 -21.49 30.93 -42.16
C TYR A 1065 -22.01 31.38 -40.79
N TYR A 1066 -21.15 31.84 -39.89
CA TYR A 1066 -21.49 32.15 -38.51
C TYR A 1066 -22.72 33.05 -38.36
N GLN A 1067 -22.82 34.13 -39.14
CA GLN A 1067 -23.97 35.04 -39.12
C GLN A 1067 -25.27 34.38 -39.61
N GLY A 1068 -25.19 33.53 -40.63
CA GLY A 1068 -26.34 32.77 -41.15
C GLY A 1068 -26.82 31.69 -40.17
N ASN A 1069 -25.89 30.99 -39.53
CA ASN A 1069 -26.20 29.98 -38.51
C ASN A 1069 -26.82 30.64 -37.27
N LEU A 1070 -26.32 31.82 -36.87
CA LEU A 1070 -26.91 32.63 -35.80
C LEU A 1070 -28.35 33.03 -36.15
N ALA A 1071 -28.59 33.51 -37.37
CA ALA A 1071 -29.93 33.87 -37.82
C ALA A 1071 -30.90 32.66 -37.81
N ALA A 1072 -30.44 31.48 -38.23
CA ALA A 1072 -31.23 30.25 -38.18
C ALA A 1072 -31.56 29.81 -36.74
N ALA A 1073 -30.58 29.91 -35.83
CA ALA A 1073 -30.78 29.63 -34.41
C ALA A 1073 -31.76 30.62 -33.76
N LYS A 1074 -31.63 31.93 -34.07
CA LYS A 1074 -32.56 32.97 -33.62
C LYS A 1074 -33.97 32.77 -34.14
N LEU A 1075 -34.13 32.56 -35.44
CA LEU A 1075 -35.44 32.32 -36.05
C LEU A 1075 -36.14 31.11 -35.44
N SER A 1076 -35.40 30.05 -35.15
CA SER A 1076 -35.94 28.84 -34.51
C SER A 1076 -36.30 29.10 -33.05
N TYR A 1077 -35.46 29.85 -32.31
CA TYR A 1077 -35.75 30.30 -30.94
C TYR A 1077 -36.99 31.20 -30.88
N ASP A 1078 -37.14 32.12 -31.81
CA ASP A 1078 -38.23 33.10 -31.81
C ASP A 1078 -39.60 32.46 -32.04
N LYS A 1079 -39.64 31.34 -32.77
CA LYS A 1079 -40.83 30.52 -32.99
C LYS A 1079 -41.29 29.72 -31.75
N LEU A 1080 -40.46 29.63 -30.71
CA LEU A 1080 -40.85 28.99 -29.45
C LEU A 1080 -41.86 29.86 -28.67
N SER A 1081 -42.79 29.22 -27.96
CA SER A 1081 -43.65 29.91 -27.00
C SER A 1081 -42.84 30.48 -25.82
N GLN A 1082 -43.43 31.39 -25.05
CA GLN A 1082 -42.76 32.05 -23.92
C GLN A 1082 -42.21 31.04 -22.89
N ASP A 1083 -42.98 29.99 -22.59
CA ASP A 1083 -42.59 28.93 -21.65
C ASP A 1083 -41.54 27.98 -22.23
N GLU A 1084 -41.52 27.78 -23.55
CA GLU A 1084 -40.49 27.00 -24.24
C GLU A 1084 -39.16 27.75 -24.31
N LYS A 1085 -39.20 29.07 -24.54
CA LYS A 1085 -38.00 29.95 -24.54
C LYS A 1085 -37.25 29.88 -23.21
N LEU A 1086 -37.97 29.90 -22.08
CA LEU A 1086 -37.39 29.77 -20.74
C LEU A 1086 -36.64 28.44 -20.51
N LYS A 1087 -36.93 27.41 -21.31
CA LYS A 1087 -36.33 26.07 -21.19
C LYS A 1087 -35.09 25.89 -22.06
N VAL A 1088 -34.77 26.83 -22.96
CA VAL A 1088 -33.55 26.81 -23.77
C VAL A 1088 -32.37 27.30 -22.92
N THR A 1089 -31.77 26.40 -22.15
CA THR A 1089 -30.78 26.78 -21.13
C THR A 1089 -29.45 27.29 -21.67
N ASN A 1090 -29.13 27.06 -22.96
CA ASN A 1090 -27.94 27.63 -23.61
C ASN A 1090 -28.23 28.94 -24.35
N TYR A 1091 -29.39 29.58 -24.14
CA TYR A 1091 -29.76 30.85 -24.76
C TYR A 1091 -28.72 31.95 -24.58
N TYR A 1092 -27.99 31.96 -23.45
CA TYR A 1092 -26.89 32.90 -23.24
C TYR A 1092 -25.82 32.86 -24.33
N LYS A 1093 -25.55 31.68 -24.93
CA LYS A 1093 -24.62 31.54 -26.07
C LYS A 1093 -25.17 32.18 -27.34
N LEU A 1094 -26.50 32.19 -27.50
CA LEU A 1094 -27.16 32.87 -28.62
C LEU A 1094 -27.08 34.39 -28.46
N GLN A 1095 -27.20 34.89 -27.22
CA GLN A 1095 -27.01 36.30 -26.88
C GLN A 1095 -25.55 36.73 -27.08
N GLU A 1096 -24.60 35.95 -26.59
CA GLU A 1096 -23.17 36.14 -26.82
C GLU A 1096 -22.84 36.12 -28.32
N ALA A 1097 -23.39 35.16 -29.07
CA ALA A 1097 -23.18 35.09 -30.49
C ALA A 1097 -23.75 36.30 -31.24
N GLN A 1098 -24.87 36.86 -30.78
CA GLN A 1098 -25.40 38.11 -31.30
C GLN A 1098 -24.47 39.29 -31.04
N LEU A 1099 -24.01 39.46 -29.80
CA LEU A 1099 -23.05 40.52 -29.44
C LEU A 1099 -21.79 40.43 -30.31
N ASN A 1100 -21.26 39.22 -30.48
CA ASN A 1100 -20.09 38.95 -31.31
C ASN A 1100 -20.29 39.35 -32.78
N VAL A 1101 -21.49 39.13 -33.34
CA VAL A 1101 -21.82 39.57 -34.71
C VAL A 1101 -22.01 41.09 -34.77
N ASP A 1102 -22.67 41.69 -33.77
CA ASP A 1102 -22.87 43.14 -33.71
C ASP A 1102 -21.54 43.89 -33.58
N GLU A 1103 -20.60 43.41 -32.76
CA GLU A 1103 -19.24 43.95 -32.66
C GLU A 1103 -18.48 43.86 -33.99
N SER A 1104 -18.57 42.70 -34.66
CA SER A 1104 -17.94 42.51 -35.97
C SER A 1104 -18.55 43.44 -37.03
N GLN A 1105 -19.88 43.62 -37.02
CA GLN A 1105 -20.59 44.51 -37.93
C GLN A 1105 -20.32 45.99 -37.63
N ASN A 1106 -20.21 46.37 -36.37
CA ASN A 1106 -19.83 47.73 -35.98
C ASN A 1106 -18.46 48.10 -36.56
N ILE A 1107 -17.47 47.21 -36.49
CA ILE A 1107 -16.16 47.45 -37.11
C ILE A 1107 -16.26 47.50 -38.63
N ILE A 1108 -17.04 46.61 -39.25
CA ILE A 1108 -17.30 46.69 -40.70
C ILE A 1108 -17.88 48.06 -41.07
N SER A 1109 -18.85 48.57 -40.30
CA SER A 1109 -19.46 49.88 -40.51
C SER A 1109 -18.47 51.03 -40.31
N ILE A 1110 -17.68 51.00 -39.24
CA ILE A 1110 -16.63 52.01 -38.99
C ILE A 1110 -15.65 52.06 -40.18
N ILE A 1111 -15.19 50.90 -40.65
CA ILE A 1111 -14.30 50.82 -41.82
C ILE A 1111 -15.02 51.30 -43.09
N ALA A 1112 -16.32 51.02 -43.25
CA ALA A 1112 -17.10 51.45 -44.40
C ALA A 1112 -17.32 52.97 -44.44
N THR A 1113 -17.34 53.64 -43.29
CA THR A 1113 -17.47 55.11 -43.19
C THR A 1113 -16.19 55.88 -43.47
N LEU A 1114 -15.05 55.19 -43.61
CA LEU A 1114 -13.79 55.84 -43.96
C LEU A 1114 -13.91 56.53 -45.32
N SER A 1115 -13.77 57.86 -45.32
CA SER A 1115 -13.87 58.69 -46.51
C SER A 1115 -12.71 59.66 -46.57
N SER A 1116 -11.91 59.60 -47.65
CA SER A 1116 -10.77 60.50 -47.86
C SER A 1116 -11.17 61.97 -47.95
N LYS A 1117 -12.46 62.28 -48.15
CA LYS A 1117 -12.96 63.66 -48.17
C LYS A 1117 -13.32 64.19 -46.78
N SER A 1118 -13.21 63.38 -45.73
CA SER A 1118 -13.47 63.80 -44.35
C SER A 1118 -12.31 64.64 -43.84
N SER A 1119 -12.60 65.79 -43.21
CA SER A 1119 -11.59 66.59 -42.51
C SER A 1119 -10.95 65.87 -41.31
N THR A 1120 -11.54 64.75 -40.87
CA THR A 1120 -11.05 63.90 -39.77
C THR A 1120 -10.52 62.54 -40.24
N TYR A 1121 -10.33 62.36 -41.56
CA TYR A 1121 -10.03 61.07 -42.18
C TYR A 1121 -8.89 60.27 -41.52
N PHE A 1122 -7.76 60.90 -41.18
CA PHE A 1122 -6.66 60.18 -40.51
C PHE A 1122 -6.99 59.74 -39.09
N VAL A 1123 -7.76 60.53 -38.35
CA VAL A 1123 -8.23 60.18 -37.01
C VAL A 1123 -9.23 59.02 -37.10
N ASP A 1124 -10.08 59.03 -38.12
CA ASP A 1124 -11.06 57.96 -38.35
C ASP A 1124 -10.38 56.63 -38.71
N ILE A 1125 -9.30 56.65 -39.51
CA ILE A 1125 -8.47 55.46 -39.80
C ILE A 1125 -7.85 54.91 -38.51
N GLU A 1126 -7.27 55.76 -37.66
CA GLU A 1126 -6.66 55.34 -36.40
C GLU A 1126 -7.69 54.76 -35.43
N ARG A 1127 -8.88 55.37 -35.35
CA ARG A 1127 -10.01 54.85 -34.57
C ARG A 1127 -10.47 53.48 -35.08
N ALA A 1128 -10.56 53.30 -36.39
CA ALA A 1128 -10.92 52.03 -37.02
C ALA A 1128 -9.86 50.93 -36.78
N LEU A 1129 -8.57 51.27 -36.82
CA LEU A 1129 -7.47 50.36 -36.48
C LEU A 1129 -7.47 49.95 -35.00
N ALA A 1130 -7.77 50.89 -34.10
CA ALA A 1130 -7.90 50.60 -32.67
C ALA A 1130 -9.08 49.66 -32.42
N ALA A 1131 -10.27 49.96 -32.95
CA ALA A 1131 -11.46 49.12 -32.82
C ALA A 1131 -11.25 47.70 -33.38
N TYR A 1132 -10.57 47.56 -34.53
CA TYR A 1132 -10.23 46.24 -35.08
C TYR A 1132 -9.24 45.43 -34.22
N LYS A 1133 -8.32 46.11 -33.53
CA LYS A 1133 -7.35 45.45 -32.64
C LYS A 1133 -8.01 44.91 -31.37
N GLU A 1134 -9.02 45.61 -30.86
CA GLU A 1134 -9.71 45.29 -29.60
C GLU A 1134 -10.60 44.04 -29.67
N ILE A 1135 -11.10 43.65 -30.85
CA ILE A 1135 -11.93 42.43 -30.94
C ILE A 1135 -11.13 41.11 -30.81
N PRO A 1136 -11.75 40.06 -30.24
CA PRO A 1136 -11.18 38.72 -30.15
C PRO A 1136 -10.66 38.17 -31.49
N SER A 1137 -9.54 37.42 -31.45
CA SER A 1137 -8.93 36.83 -32.65
C SER A 1137 -9.84 35.88 -33.43
N SER A 1138 -10.83 35.28 -32.75
CA SER A 1138 -11.88 34.45 -33.34
C SER A 1138 -12.83 35.25 -34.25
N LEU A 1139 -13.10 36.52 -33.90
CA LEU A 1139 -14.03 37.39 -34.63
C LEU A 1139 -13.38 38.17 -35.77
N LYS A 1140 -12.06 38.29 -35.79
CA LYS A 1140 -11.33 39.02 -36.85
C LYS A 1140 -11.63 38.53 -38.27
N LYS A 1141 -11.97 37.24 -38.43
CA LYS A 1141 -12.37 36.66 -39.73
C LYS A 1141 -13.74 37.12 -40.21
N GLN A 1142 -14.58 37.65 -39.33
CA GLN A 1142 -15.91 38.16 -39.67
C GLN A 1142 -15.87 39.60 -40.19
N VAL A 1143 -14.78 40.35 -40.01
CA VAL A 1143 -14.59 41.71 -40.55
C VAL A 1143 -14.18 41.63 -42.02
N THR A 1144 -15.16 41.55 -42.90
CA THR A 1144 -14.96 41.24 -44.32
C THR A 1144 -14.30 42.35 -45.14
N ASN A 1145 -14.36 43.60 -44.68
CA ASN A 1145 -13.80 44.77 -45.37
C ASN A 1145 -12.47 45.25 -44.77
N TYR A 1146 -11.79 44.43 -43.96
CA TYR A 1146 -10.52 44.79 -43.33
C TYR A 1146 -9.43 45.24 -44.33
N ASP A 1147 -9.42 44.69 -45.54
CA ASP A 1147 -8.47 45.10 -46.58
C ASP A 1147 -8.58 46.60 -46.92
N LYS A 1148 -9.78 47.20 -46.83
CA LYS A 1148 -9.97 48.65 -47.01
C LYS A 1148 -9.29 49.46 -45.91
N LEU A 1149 -9.42 49.03 -44.66
CA LEU A 1149 -8.76 49.68 -43.51
C LEU A 1149 -7.24 49.58 -43.63
N LYS A 1150 -6.74 48.41 -44.02
CA LYS A 1150 -5.32 48.15 -44.21
C LYS A 1150 -4.73 49.04 -45.31
N GLN A 1151 -5.47 49.24 -46.40
CA GLN A 1151 -5.06 50.14 -47.48
C GLN A 1151 -5.08 51.61 -47.02
N ALA A 1152 -6.16 52.05 -46.36
CA ALA A 1152 -6.27 53.41 -45.83
C ALA A 1152 -5.15 53.75 -44.80
N GLU A 1153 -4.75 52.81 -43.95
CA GLU A 1153 -3.61 52.97 -43.04
C GLU A 1153 -2.30 53.22 -43.79
N LYS A 1154 -2.05 52.47 -44.87
CA LYS A 1154 -0.86 52.60 -45.69
C LYS A 1154 -0.82 53.97 -46.38
N ASP A 1155 -1.95 54.40 -46.92
CA ASP A 1155 -2.10 55.69 -47.60
C ASP A 1155 -1.93 56.85 -46.61
N MET A 1156 -2.59 56.80 -45.45
CA MET A 1156 -2.39 57.78 -44.36
C MET A 1156 -0.91 57.91 -43.97
N LYS A 1157 -0.16 56.81 -43.83
CA LYS A 1157 1.26 56.84 -43.47
C LYS A 1157 2.10 57.53 -44.54
N ALA A 1158 1.83 57.26 -45.81
CA ALA A 1158 2.51 57.92 -46.93
C ALA A 1158 2.22 59.42 -46.94
N VAL A 1159 0.95 59.81 -46.76
CA VAL A 1159 0.52 61.22 -46.76
C VAL A 1159 1.05 61.98 -45.54
N LYS A 1160 0.92 61.43 -44.32
CA LYS A 1160 1.48 62.05 -43.09
C LYS A 1160 2.96 62.36 -43.22
N LYS A 1161 3.75 61.46 -43.85
CA LYS A 1161 5.17 61.68 -44.09
C LYS A 1161 5.42 62.92 -44.96
N VAL A 1162 4.58 63.15 -45.96
CA VAL A 1162 4.66 64.33 -46.82
C VAL A 1162 4.19 65.59 -46.09
N ILE A 1163 3.07 65.54 -45.36
CA ILE A 1163 2.59 66.65 -44.51
C ILE A 1163 3.70 67.12 -43.57
N THR A 1164 4.34 66.21 -42.85
CA THR A 1164 5.43 66.56 -41.93
C THR A 1164 6.64 67.15 -42.66
N GLN A 1165 6.99 66.65 -43.85
CA GLN A 1165 8.05 67.27 -44.66
C GLN A 1165 7.69 68.71 -45.05
N ILE A 1166 6.42 68.97 -45.41
CA ILE A 1166 5.93 70.30 -45.73
C ILE A 1166 5.90 71.21 -44.48
N GLU A 1167 5.57 70.69 -43.29
CA GLU A 1167 5.60 71.47 -42.03
C GLU A 1167 7.00 72.00 -41.71
N THR A 1168 8.04 71.25 -42.07
CA THR A 1168 9.45 71.65 -41.87
C THR A 1168 9.98 72.65 -42.90
N ILE A 1169 9.14 73.07 -43.86
CA ILE A 1169 9.43 74.17 -44.76
C ILE A 1169 9.25 75.47 -44.00
N ASP A 1170 10.38 76.17 -43.86
CA ASP A 1170 10.49 77.46 -43.18
C ASP A 1170 11.15 78.45 -44.15
N PRO A 1171 10.44 79.49 -44.61
CA PRO A 1171 10.96 80.51 -45.54
C PRO A 1171 12.22 81.21 -45.06
N SER A 1172 12.44 81.27 -43.75
CA SER A 1172 13.62 81.93 -43.15
C SER A 1172 14.84 81.01 -43.09
N ALA A 1173 14.70 79.71 -43.33
CA ALA A 1173 15.81 78.76 -43.25
C ALA A 1173 16.65 78.74 -44.53
N LYS A 1174 17.99 78.69 -44.44
CA LYS A 1174 18.87 78.52 -45.63
C LYS A 1174 18.53 77.28 -46.47
N THR A 1175 17.96 76.26 -45.84
CA THR A 1175 17.53 75.02 -46.51
C THR A 1175 16.17 75.13 -47.19
N TYR A 1176 15.50 76.28 -47.12
CA TYR A 1176 14.12 76.51 -47.59
C TYR A 1176 13.90 75.92 -48.99
N ALA A 1177 14.73 76.29 -49.97
CA ALA A 1177 14.56 75.80 -51.34
C ALA A 1177 14.77 74.29 -51.51
N SER A 1178 15.75 73.71 -50.81
CA SER A 1178 15.99 72.26 -50.84
C SER A 1178 14.87 71.46 -50.17
N LYS A 1179 14.33 71.96 -49.05
CA LYS A 1179 13.23 71.33 -48.32
C LYS A 1179 11.92 71.47 -49.09
N ALA A 1180 11.66 72.64 -49.68
CA ALA A 1180 10.52 72.87 -50.57
C ALA A 1180 10.59 71.94 -51.80
N LYS A 1181 11.74 71.80 -52.47
CA LYS A 1181 11.88 70.88 -53.61
C LYS A 1181 11.78 69.41 -53.20
N SER A 1182 12.30 69.03 -52.03
CA SER A 1182 12.17 67.68 -51.50
C SER A 1182 10.71 67.34 -51.17
N ALA A 1183 10.02 68.25 -50.47
CA ALA A 1183 8.62 68.10 -50.13
C ALA A 1183 7.74 68.09 -51.40
N LEU A 1184 8.06 68.91 -52.40
CA LEU A 1184 7.40 68.88 -53.72
C LEU A 1184 7.58 67.51 -54.40
N LYS A 1185 8.80 66.97 -54.43
CA LYS A 1185 9.05 65.64 -55.02
C LYS A 1185 8.37 64.53 -54.23
N ALA A 1186 8.29 64.65 -52.91
CA ALA A 1186 7.60 63.70 -52.06
C ALA A 1186 6.08 63.77 -52.28
N TYR A 1187 5.53 64.97 -52.42
CA TYR A 1187 4.14 65.23 -52.78
C TYR A 1187 3.79 64.69 -54.17
N GLN A 1188 4.62 64.95 -55.18
CA GLN A 1188 4.41 64.48 -56.55
C GLN A 1188 4.37 62.95 -56.68
N LYS A 1189 5.02 62.22 -55.75
CA LYS A 1189 5.01 60.75 -55.69
C LYS A 1189 3.77 60.15 -55.05
N LEU A 1190 2.96 60.94 -54.34
CA LEU A 1190 1.67 60.49 -53.85
C LEU A 1190 0.74 60.22 -55.04
N THR A 1191 -0.19 59.28 -54.90
CA THR A 1191 -1.27 59.15 -55.90
C THR A 1191 -2.15 60.38 -55.87
N GLU A 1192 -2.94 60.65 -56.92
CA GLU A 1192 -3.82 61.82 -56.95
C GLU A 1192 -4.77 61.85 -55.76
N GLU A 1193 -5.31 60.70 -55.34
CA GLU A 1193 -6.18 60.60 -54.16
C GLU A 1193 -5.44 60.81 -52.84
N GLN A 1194 -4.14 60.49 -52.78
CA GLN A 1194 -3.29 60.74 -51.62
C GLN A 1194 -2.81 62.20 -51.54
N LYS A 1195 -2.60 62.85 -52.70
CA LYS A 1195 -2.25 64.28 -52.78
C LYS A 1195 -3.34 65.16 -52.20
N ASP A 1196 -4.60 64.88 -52.53
CA ASP A 1196 -5.78 65.58 -52.02
C ASP A 1196 -5.91 65.56 -50.49
N LEU A 1197 -5.21 64.64 -49.81
CA LEU A 1197 -5.20 64.49 -48.36
C LEU A 1197 -4.11 65.30 -47.64
N VAL A 1198 -3.22 65.97 -48.37
CA VAL A 1198 -2.13 66.77 -47.80
C VAL A 1198 -2.66 68.16 -47.43
N SER A 1199 -3.13 68.30 -46.20
CA SER A 1199 -3.86 69.49 -45.73
C SER A 1199 -3.04 70.79 -45.76
N ASN A 1200 -1.72 70.70 -45.69
CA ASN A 1200 -0.82 71.85 -45.66
C ASN A 1200 -0.14 72.10 -47.01
N TYR A 1201 -0.69 71.56 -48.11
CA TYR A 1201 -0.13 71.72 -49.45
C TYR A 1201 0.04 73.19 -49.85
N ASP A 1202 -0.84 74.08 -49.42
CA ASP A 1202 -0.72 75.52 -49.71
C ASP A 1202 0.64 76.09 -49.26
N ARG A 1203 1.19 75.62 -48.12
CA ARG A 1203 2.53 76.03 -47.67
C ARG A 1203 3.62 75.59 -48.64
N LEU A 1204 3.47 74.39 -49.21
CA LEU A 1204 4.36 73.90 -50.24
C LEU A 1204 4.16 74.68 -51.55
N GLN A 1205 2.92 74.98 -51.93
CA GLN A 1205 2.61 75.70 -53.16
C GLN A 1205 3.11 77.16 -53.11
N SER A 1206 2.95 77.85 -51.98
CA SER A 1206 3.56 79.17 -51.74
C SER A 1206 5.07 79.10 -51.87
N ALA A 1207 5.73 78.14 -51.21
CA ALA A 1207 7.17 77.98 -51.31
C ALA A 1207 7.64 77.67 -52.74
N VAL A 1208 6.88 76.88 -53.49
CA VAL A 1208 7.19 76.54 -54.88
C VAL A 1208 7.03 77.75 -55.79
N ASN A 1209 5.99 78.55 -55.61
CA ASN A 1209 5.75 79.76 -56.41
C ASN A 1209 6.79 80.85 -56.10
N GLU A 1210 7.09 81.10 -54.82
CA GLU A 1210 8.14 82.05 -54.40
C GLU A 1210 9.51 81.68 -54.96
N LEU A 1211 9.82 80.38 -55.01
CA LEU A 1211 11.11 79.87 -55.47
C LEU A 1211 11.12 79.51 -56.98
N ASN A 1212 9.98 79.67 -57.66
CA ASN A 1212 9.76 79.32 -59.07
C ASN A 1212 10.19 77.87 -59.43
N LEU A 1213 9.78 76.90 -58.60
CA LEU A 1213 10.23 75.50 -58.60
C LEU A 1213 9.41 74.51 -59.44
#